data_AF-A0A0L6T492-F1
#
_entry.id   AF-A0A0L6T492-F1
#
_cell.length_a   1.000
_cell.length_b   1.000
_cell.length_c   1.000
_cell.angle_alpha   90.00
_cell.angle_beta   90.00
_cell.angle_gamma   90.00
#
_symmetry.space_group_name_H-M   'P 1'
#
loop_
_entity.id
_entity.type
_entity.pdbx_description
1 polymer ?
#
loop_
_entity_poly.entity_id
_entity_poly.type
_entity_poly.pdbx_seq_one_letter_code
_entity_poly.pdbx_strand_id
1 'polypeptide(L)'
;MLSDGLWSSDVAEAAWPPATTSATGSVTALPGSTVLALSRLAPAKLRLQLATALDAWPWERELAVAAPDVLPVARYLTDLPDVSHLAVKPVPLLAAASGTLADLSLVQMARRQHRPLVLADSSMPAAQRVALERGLRSHWRDSLLLSQALARTLRQLDLPLHACRLYGDGGLPFVDTEQGWRPVTVLSIDLVSSTRLLHALGAEAYSLRLQAYHERCREVVLRNQGSPEVPQGDGLMAYFGFPLAVEDAAAHALTAAWQLSCGLTDLDLEVRIGVASGQMAVNAHQAFGPEVHLAARLCAAARPGQILVAPSTRDRVGSGVLLEPRGDGPLTLKDFDNLEAVHELRGLRPAAVGPAAGTAGGSSGFVGRRVEINRLREAWSTACAGQLQWCVVHGDAGIGKSRLLFEFAGELRAQRSRCLEWTGQVHAGSSPFAAVIDGLRRHLAINPDTDIGRLQHRLADLLPSLRRQDGALGDLARLLLPSLNEPATGSARWSELLLACLHALIEPGPLCLLVDDAHWLDASSIELLRRLRDTCGERALLVVVGERTERGHLLTLPGRTTLELQGLSAAEAAELAGQLGAALPEPVRRRIIERAEGVPLFLEESVRMLNHRDREVDGDVPATLEDLLMVRLDELGPDRVLAQLVSVLGREFSSVHLDALLEQSDPFVERARQQGSVGSLLDSGMLQPLDGPQPGLRFKHALLRDAAYGSIWTDDRKRVHGLCADLIERCTPELGRQRPELLAHHFQAAGRAEQARRAWLAAAKLAAARFAHQETVELAQRALVLHGQVPEDAERTFSAMDLHLLVASAQIALQGYSSLQVEAAYLAAERASRTLTDSTPALRIRLGLEACCVMRGDLARAAELAEACVAATDWTQDARLALQSRWALANVQFHQGDWAPSLAGLDECLAHYQFDLHRRSGVQDPAVMCLGYSSWTLFELGQADEALRRIERILSLSETLQHPFSSGIALSFAASLKRLCGDVEGAWRHAQEAVQVCERGGFKVWLAHAWMVRGQLRSDRGDVRGGDEDMERGYAGWAGSGARISCATYLVTRAEIRLRQGRTAHAGADLEQAWQISEQIGEHYYQAELLRLQGLRDWQAGERIRAEQTLNRALDLAHHQRKPGLALRCALSLGALQASQGQWRIAAQRLSTLLSRLHQHGSSRDDRWARQALSCWESGRTFASAEATPWEPA
;
A
#
# COMPACT_ATOMS: atom_id res chain seq x y z
N MET A 1 -32.79 -32.89 -26.43
CA MET A 1 -34.16 -32.56 -26.01
C MET A 1 -34.29 -31.07 -26.23
N LEU A 2 -35.03 -30.55 -27.22
CA LEU A 2 -36.45 -30.78 -27.57
C LEU A 2 -37.40 -30.33 -26.44
N SER A 3 -38.46 -29.56 -26.69
CA SER A 3 -38.85 -28.79 -27.91
C SER A 3 -40.01 -27.82 -27.59
N ASP A 4 -40.40 -27.01 -28.58
CA ASP A 4 -41.39 -25.92 -28.57
C ASP A 4 -42.87 -26.33 -28.28
N GLY A 5 -43.71 -25.32 -28.03
CA GLY A 5 -45.18 -25.41 -27.85
C GLY A 5 -45.67 -24.48 -26.72
N LEU A 6 -46.16 -23.25 -26.91
CA LEU A 6 -47.32 -22.77 -27.70
C LEU A 6 -48.61 -23.59 -27.49
N TRP A 7 -49.63 -22.96 -26.88
CA TRP A 7 -51.03 -22.92 -27.34
C TRP A 7 -51.79 -21.81 -26.55
N SER A 8 -52.99 -21.42 -26.99
CA SER A 8 -53.73 -20.20 -26.58
C SER A 8 -55.19 -20.47 -26.16
N SER A 9 -55.94 -19.40 -25.79
CA SER A 9 -57.42 -19.28 -25.72
C SER A 9 -58.18 -20.09 -24.66
N ASP A 10 -59.38 -19.71 -24.15
CA ASP A 10 -60.02 -18.38 -23.91
C ASP A 10 -61.34 -18.54 -23.08
N VAL A 11 -61.78 -17.45 -22.42
CA VAL A 11 -63.21 -17.08 -22.12
C VAL A 11 -64.05 -17.91 -21.09
N ALA A 12 -65.15 -17.30 -20.60
CA ALA A 12 -66.26 -17.76 -19.72
C ALA A 12 -65.99 -17.79 -18.18
N GLU A 13 -66.66 -16.99 -17.33
CA GLU A 13 -68.07 -16.98 -16.83
C GLU A 13 -68.36 -18.01 -15.69
N ALA A 14 -69.15 -17.75 -14.63
CA ALA A 14 -69.73 -16.52 -14.04
C ALA A 14 -70.37 -16.79 -12.63
N ALA A 15 -70.72 -15.73 -11.88
CA ALA A 15 -71.78 -15.67 -10.84
C ALA A 15 -71.53 -16.40 -9.47
N TRP A 16 -72.19 -16.14 -8.31
CA TRP A 16 -73.25 -15.17 -7.90
C TRP A 16 -73.30 -14.92 -6.32
N PRO A 17 -74.35 -14.45 -5.60
CA PRO A 17 -74.46 -13.06 -5.07
C PRO A 17 -74.70 -12.91 -3.51
N PRO A 18 -75.64 -12.08 -2.94
CA PRO A 18 -75.42 -10.70 -2.51
C PRO A 18 -75.96 -10.27 -1.11
N ALA A 19 -75.61 -9.04 -0.66
CA ALA A 19 -76.50 -8.06 0.03
C ALA A 19 -75.79 -6.68 0.06
N THR A 20 -76.26 -5.55 -0.52
CA THR A 20 -77.44 -4.70 -0.21
C THR A 20 -77.47 -4.20 1.25
N THR A 21 -77.59 -2.92 1.60
CA THR A 21 -77.78 -1.60 0.91
C THR A 21 -77.70 -0.52 2.03
N SER A 22 -77.54 0.80 1.89
CA SER A 22 -77.34 1.84 0.83
C SER A 22 -77.15 3.18 1.61
N ALA A 23 -76.93 4.41 1.10
CA ALA A 23 -76.34 5.09 -0.07
C ALA A 23 -76.27 6.60 0.32
N THR A 24 -75.61 7.56 -0.34
CA THR A 24 -74.83 7.61 -1.60
C THR A 24 -73.33 7.81 -1.24
N GLY A 25 -72.37 8.43 -1.94
CA GLY A 25 -72.24 9.07 -3.27
C GLY A 25 -71.67 10.51 -3.20
N SER A 26 -70.68 10.93 -3.99
CA SER A 26 -69.92 10.20 -5.02
C SER A 26 -68.45 10.65 -5.12
N VAL A 27 -67.58 9.69 -5.48
CA VAL A 27 -66.19 9.90 -5.92
C VAL A 27 -65.94 8.94 -7.08
N THR A 28 -65.28 9.39 -8.14
CA THR A 28 -64.74 8.54 -9.21
C THR A 28 -63.36 9.03 -9.63
N ALA A 29 -62.44 8.10 -9.89
CA ALA A 29 -61.07 8.40 -10.30
C ALA A 29 -60.53 7.27 -11.20
N LEU A 30 -59.83 7.66 -12.29
CA LEU A 30 -58.94 6.80 -13.11
C LEU A 30 -59.65 5.60 -13.80
N PRO A 31 -59.00 4.77 -14.64
CA PRO A 31 -57.63 4.77 -15.20
C PRO A 31 -57.61 5.19 -16.69
N GLY A 32 -56.55 5.07 -17.51
CA GLY A 32 -55.14 4.72 -17.29
C GLY A 32 -54.56 3.88 -18.46
N SER A 33 -53.30 4.15 -18.83
CA SER A 33 -52.48 3.47 -19.84
C SER A 33 -53.01 3.31 -21.28
N THR A 34 -52.39 4.04 -22.21
CA THR A 34 -51.88 3.45 -23.46
C THR A 34 -50.52 4.08 -23.75
N VAL A 35 -49.47 3.27 -23.84
CA VAL A 35 -48.09 3.67 -24.14
C VAL A 35 -47.69 3.02 -25.47
N LEU A 36 -46.79 3.66 -26.23
CA LEU A 36 -46.16 3.16 -27.46
C LEU A 36 -47.09 2.92 -28.68
N ALA A 37 -47.47 4.03 -29.32
CA ALA A 37 -47.60 4.08 -30.78
C ALA A 37 -47.14 5.48 -31.28
N LEU A 38 -46.77 5.58 -32.57
CA LEU A 38 -46.37 6.83 -33.25
C LEU A 38 -45.09 7.51 -32.75
N SER A 39 -44.03 6.73 -32.56
CA SER A 39 -42.74 7.17 -33.13
C SER A 39 -42.90 7.36 -34.65
N ARG A 40 -42.23 8.38 -35.24
CA ARG A 40 -42.35 8.87 -36.63
C ARG A 40 -43.51 9.83 -36.94
N LEU A 41 -43.34 11.12 -36.63
CA LEU A 41 -43.89 12.26 -37.39
C LEU A 41 -42.99 13.50 -37.16
N ALA A 42 -42.95 14.45 -38.11
CA ALA A 42 -41.91 15.49 -38.15
C ALA A 42 -42.29 16.81 -37.41
N PRO A 43 -41.33 17.63 -36.94
CA PRO A 43 -41.58 18.77 -36.03
C PRO A 43 -42.38 19.97 -36.60
N ALA A 44 -42.84 19.92 -37.85
CA ALA A 44 -43.36 21.08 -38.57
C ALA A 44 -44.85 21.41 -38.31
N LYS A 45 -45.62 20.57 -37.61
CA LYS A 45 -47.09 20.73 -37.47
C LYS A 45 -47.61 21.11 -36.08
N LEU A 46 -46.81 21.08 -35.02
CA LEU A 46 -47.30 21.41 -33.66
C LEU A 46 -47.49 22.93 -33.43
N ARG A 47 -46.85 23.78 -34.24
CA ARG A 47 -46.89 25.25 -34.09
C ARG A 47 -48.21 25.92 -34.50
N LEU A 48 -49.20 25.19 -35.02
CA LEU A 48 -50.40 25.78 -35.62
C LEU A 48 -51.72 25.57 -34.85
N GLN A 49 -51.70 25.04 -33.62
CA GLN A 49 -52.91 24.84 -32.80
C GLN A 49 -52.91 25.53 -31.42
N LEU A 50 -51.79 26.15 -31.01
CA LEU A 50 -51.76 27.02 -29.83
C LEU A 50 -52.01 28.51 -30.15
N ALA A 51 -51.91 28.90 -31.43
CA ALA A 51 -52.13 30.28 -31.87
C ALA A 51 -53.62 30.70 -31.90
N THR A 52 -54.56 29.75 -31.76
CA THR A 52 -56.01 29.97 -31.85
C THR A 52 -56.73 29.88 -30.50
N ALA A 53 -55.99 29.94 -29.39
CA ALA A 53 -56.52 29.74 -28.02
C ALA A 53 -56.38 30.96 -27.09
N LEU A 54 -55.92 32.12 -27.60
CA LEU A 54 -55.66 33.33 -26.79
C LEU A 54 -56.45 34.58 -27.21
N ASP A 55 -57.19 34.56 -28.33
CA ASP A 55 -58.02 35.69 -28.80
C ASP A 55 -59.39 35.80 -28.09
N ALA A 56 -59.58 35.12 -26.96
CA ALA A 56 -60.84 35.14 -26.21
C ALA A 56 -60.64 35.01 -24.69
N TRP A 57 -60.59 36.13 -23.97
CA TRP A 57 -61.66 36.53 -23.03
C TRP A 57 -61.41 37.98 -22.52
N PRO A 58 -62.44 38.86 -22.40
CA PRO A 58 -62.21 40.28 -22.11
C PRO A 58 -62.55 40.72 -20.68
N TRP A 59 -61.85 41.76 -20.19
CA TRP A 59 -62.44 42.78 -19.31
C TRP A 59 -61.62 44.08 -19.31
N GLU A 60 -61.91 44.98 -20.26
CA GLU A 60 -61.68 46.42 -20.05
C GLU A 60 -62.99 47.07 -19.57
N ARG A 61 -63.03 47.51 -18.31
CA ARG A 61 -63.83 48.64 -17.77
C ARG A 61 -63.55 48.83 -16.27
N GLU A 62 -63.86 50.03 -15.77
CA GLU A 62 -63.89 50.44 -14.34
C GLU A 62 -62.57 50.73 -13.59
N LEU A 63 -61.45 51.01 -14.27
CA LEU A 63 -60.32 51.75 -13.65
C LEU A 63 -59.82 52.90 -14.55
N ALA A 64 -60.64 53.96 -14.66
CA ALA A 64 -60.34 55.16 -15.47
C ALA A 64 -60.96 56.45 -14.91
N VAL A 65 -60.55 56.87 -13.69
CA VAL A 65 -60.75 58.23 -13.15
C VAL A 65 -59.50 58.64 -12.36
N ALA A 66 -59.18 59.93 -12.33
CA ALA A 66 -58.01 60.57 -11.70
C ALA A 66 -56.66 60.34 -12.43
N ALA A 67 -56.33 61.31 -13.30
CA ALA A 67 -55.06 61.48 -14.01
C ALA A 67 -54.08 62.34 -13.19
N PRO A 68 -52.91 62.77 -13.72
CA PRO A 68 -52.09 62.26 -14.83
C PRO A 68 -50.62 61.98 -14.42
N ASP A 69 -49.84 61.26 -15.25
CA ASP A 69 -48.64 61.82 -15.93
C ASP A 69 -47.73 60.75 -16.61
N VAL A 70 -47.00 61.22 -17.64
CA VAL A 70 -45.85 60.58 -18.35
C VAL A 70 -46.13 59.46 -19.39
N LEU A 71 -45.66 59.71 -20.62
CA LEU A 71 -45.40 58.79 -21.77
C LEU A 71 -46.66 58.25 -22.52
N PRO A 72 -46.60 58.01 -23.87
CA PRO A 72 -45.51 57.31 -24.57
C PRO A 72 -44.74 58.03 -25.69
N VAL A 73 -43.46 57.65 -25.74
CA VAL A 73 -42.51 57.54 -26.85
C VAL A 73 -43.05 57.73 -28.27
N ALA A 74 -42.41 58.62 -29.04
CA ALA A 74 -42.41 58.55 -30.49
C ALA A 74 -41.05 58.98 -31.10
N ARG A 75 -40.56 58.15 -32.02
CA ARG A 75 -39.49 58.40 -33.02
C ARG A 75 -38.00 58.54 -32.59
N TYR A 76 -37.26 57.56 -33.11
CA TYR A 76 -35.95 57.66 -33.80
C TYR A 76 -34.66 57.93 -33.01
N LEU A 77 -33.67 57.09 -33.38
CA LEU A 77 -32.24 57.28 -33.18
C LEU A 77 -31.73 58.44 -34.04
N THR A 78 -30.82 59.24 -33.50
CA THR A 78 -29.69 59.81 -34.25
C THR A 78 -28.61 60.28 -33.27
N ASP A 79 -27.40 59.77 -33.49
CA ASP A 79 -26.07 60.33 -33.21
C ASP A 79 -25.65 60.79 -31.79
N LEU A 80 -24.36 60.55 -31.53
CA LEU A 80 -23.58 60.85 -30.32
C LEU A 80 -22.94 62.27 -30.43
N PRO A 81 -22.31 62.84 -29.37
CA PRO A 81 -22.33 62.52 -27.94
C PRO A 81 -22.62 63.74 -27.01
N ASP A 82 -23.01 63.50 -25.75
CA ASP A 82 -22.37 64.18 -24.59
C ASP A 82 -22.64 63.44 -23.26
N VAL A 83 -21.93 63.82 -22.19
CA VAL A 83 -21.88 63.14 -20.88
C VAL A 83 -22.49 64.01 -19.78
N SER A 84 -23.68 63.68 -19.29
CA SER A 84 -24.13 64.13 -17.95
C SER A 84 -25.26 63.26 -17.35
N HIS A 85 -25.37 63.30 -16.01
CA HIS A 85 -26.49 62.82 -15.19
C HIS A 85 -26.87 61.32 -15.23
N LEU A 86 -25.97 60.48 -14.71
CA LEU A 86 -26.22 59.53 -13.59
C LEU A 86 -27.68 59.17 -13.23
N ALA A 87 -28.41 58.52 -14.14
CA ALA A 87 -29.64 57.81 -13.78
C ALA A 87 -29.30 56.43 -13.20
N VAL A 88 -29.81 56.11 -11.99
CA VAL A 88 -29.64 54.78 -11.36
C VAL A 88 -30.52 53.75 -12.07
N LYS A 89 -30.05 53.24 -13.22
CA LYS A 89 -30.64 52.07 -13.87
C LYS A 89 -30.55 50.85 -12.94
N PRO A 90 -31.66 50.16 -12.63
CA PRO A 90 -31.67 48.99 -11.74
C PRO A 90 -30.89 47.81 -12.34
N VAL A 91 -30.68 46.76 -11.53
CA VAL A 91 -30.23 45.44 -12.01
C VAL A 91 -31.20 44.97 -13.11
N PRO A 92 -30.72 44.57 -14.30
CA PRO A 92 -31.58 43.97 -15.31
C PRO A 92 -32.06 42.60 -14.81
N LEU A 93 -33.30 42.54 -14.33
CA LEU A 93 -33.96 41.27 -14.01
C LEU A 93 -34.45 40.65 -15.32
N LEU A 94 -33.69 39.70 -15.84
CA LEU A 94 -34.04 39.01 -17.08
C LEU A 94 -34.90 37.79 -16.76
N ALA A 95 -35.87 37.50 -17.62
CA ALA A 95 -36.68 36.28 -17.55
C ALA A 95 -36.35 35.41 -18.75
N ALA A 96 -35.60 34.32 -18.53
CA ALA A 96 -35.29 33.37 -19.59
C ALA A 96 -36.31 32.23 -19.61
N ALA A 97 -36.94 32.01 -20.76
CA ALA A 97 -37.54 30.71 -21.06
C ALA A 97 -36.44 29.64 -21.07
N SER A 98 -36.75 28.44 -20.59
CA SER A 98 -35.76 27.41 -20.29
C SER A 98 -34.92 26.98 -21.50
N GLY A 99 -33.59 27.07 -21.35
CA GLY A 99 -32.62 26.22 -22.06
C GLY A 99 -32.19 26.58 -23.49
N THR A 100 -32.32 27.82 -23.97
CA THR A 100 -31.96 28.17 -25.38
C THR A 100 -31.07 29.38 -25.64
N LEU A 101 -30.75 30.22 -24.64
CA LEU A 101 -29.67 31.21 -24.74
C LEU A 101 -28.42 30.65 -24.05
N ALA A 102 -27.42 30.23 -24.83
CA ALA A 102 -26.20 29.64 -24.31
C ALA A 102 -25.51 30.58 -23.29
N ASP A 103 -25.20 30.08 -22.10
CA ASP A 103 -24.77 30.88 -20.94
C ASP A 103 -23.57 31.80 -21.23
N LEU A 104 -22.65 31.37 -22.11
CA LEU A 104 -21.56 32.19 -22.65
C LEU A 104 -22.01 33.57 -23.15
N SER A 105 -23.15 33.66 -23.83
CA SER A 105 -23.69 34.93 -24.35
C SER A 105 -24.14 35.89 -23.24
N LEU A 106 -24.66 35.34 -22.15
CA LEU A 106 -25.13 36.09 -20.98
C LEU A 106 -23.95 36.54 -20.11
N VAL A 107 -22.93 35.68 -19.92
CA VAL A 107 -21.64 36.03 -19.31
C VAL A 107 -20.95 37.14 -20.11
N GLN A 108 -20.88 37.02 -21.44
CA GLN A 108 -20.32 38.06 -22.32
C GLN A 108 -21.13 39.36 -22.25
N MET A 109 -22.45 39.31 -22.13
CA MET A 109 -23.29 40.50 -21.99
C MET A 109 -23.09 41.19 -20.64
N ALA A 110 -22.99 40.45 -19.53
CA ALA A 110 -22.70 41.02 -18.22
C ALA A 110 -21.30 41.66 -18.17
N ARG A 111 -20.28 40.96 -18.69
CA ARG A 111 -18.91 41.51 -18.85
C ARG A 111 -18.89 42.79 -19.68
N ARG A 112 -19.59 42.83 -20.83
CA ARG A 112 -19.71 44.05 -21.67
C ARG A 112 -20.43 45.22 -21.02
N GLN A 113 -21.25 44.98 -19.99
CA GLN A 113 -22.03 46.02 -19.32
C GLN A 113 -21.42 46.45 -17.96
N HIS A 114 -20.35 45.79 -17.51
CA HIS A 114 -19.74 45.96 -16.17
C HIS A 114 -20.80 45.96 -15.05
N ARG A 115 -21.77 45.04 -15.14
CA ARG A 115 -22.91 44.94 -14.21
C ARG A 115 -23.37 43.49 -14.04
N PRO A 116 -23.72 43.09 -12.82
CA PRO A 116 -24.40 41.82 -12.59
C PRO A 116 -25.80 41.81 -13.22
N LEU A 117 -26.15 40.67 -13.83
CA LEU A 117 -27.47 40.32 -14.32
C LEU A 117 -28.09 39.30 -13.37
N VAL A 118 -29.37 39.46 -13.02
CA VAL A 118 -30.12 38.44 -12.29
C VAL A 118 -31.16 37.85 -13.23
N LEU A 119 -31.02 36.56 -13.52
CA LEU A 119 -31.92 35.77 -14.34
C LEU A 119 -32.90 35.01 -13.45
N ALA A 120 -34.13 35.49 -13.38
CA ALA A 120 -35.22 34.83 -12.67
C ALA A 120 -35.87 33.77 -13.56
N ASP A 121 -36.34 32.67 -12.95
CA ASP A 121 -37.07 31.62 -13.66
C ASP A 121 -38.31 32.18 -14.37
N SER A 122 -38.53 31.79 -15.62
CA SER A 122 -39.72 32.14 -16.42
C SER A 122 -41.06 31.80 -15.75
N SER A 123 -41.09 30.83 -14.84
CA SER A 123 -42.26 30.42 -14.05
C SER A 123 -42.54 31.33 -12.84
N MET A 124 -41.58 32.14 -12.38
CA MET A 124 -41.74 32.96 -11.17
C MET A 124 -42.86 34.00 -11.33
N PRO A 125 -43.87 34.05 -10.46
CA PRO A 125 -44.91 35.08 -10.45
C PRO A 125 -44.39 36.52 -10.52
N ALA A 126 -45.08 37.38 -11.28
CA ALA A 126 -44.68 38.78 -11.47
C ALA A 126 -44.56 39.58 -10.16
N ALA A 127 -45.43 39.30 -9.16
CA ALA A 127 -45.35 39.92 -7.85
C ALA A 127 -44.05 39.57 -7.10
N GLN A 128 -43.59 38.32 -7.19
CA GLN A 128 -42.30 37.90 -6.62
C GLN A 128 -41.13 38.53 -7.38
N ARG A 129 -41.17 38.64 -8.72
CA ARG A 129 -40.14 39.37 -9.49
C ARG A 129 -40.02 40.85 -9.09
N VAL A 130 -41.14 41.55 -8.88
CA VAL A 130 -41.15 42.95 -8.44
C VAL A 130 -40.63 43.11 -7.01
N ALA A 131 -40.94 42.16 -6.11
CA ALA A 131 -40.38 42.15 -4.76
C ALA A 131 -38.87 41.84 -4.76
N LEU A 132 -38.44 40.92 -5.63
CA LEU A 132 -37.05 40.55 -5.85
C LEU A 132 -36.23 41.75 -6.37
N GLU A 133 -36.68 42.41 -7.44
CA GLU A 133 -36.07 43.68 -7.91
C GLU A 133 -35.96 44.70 -6.77
N ARG A 134 -37.02 44.84 -5.96
CA ARG A 134 -37.06 45.82 -4.87
C ARG A 134 -36.04 45.51 -3.78
N GLY A 135 -35.81 44.24 -3.44
CA GLY A 135 -34.77 43.81 -2.51
C GLY A 135 -33.34 43.98 -3.04
N LEU A 136 -33.15 43.89 -4.36
CA LEU A 136 -31.84 44.01 -5.02
C LEU A 136 -31.44 45.47 -5.34
N ARG A 137 -32.40 46.40 -5.40
CA ARG A 137 -32.21 47.80 -5.84
C ARG A 137 -31.15 48.59 -5.06
N SER A 138 -30.88 48.26 -3.80
CA SER A 138 -29.86 48.91 -2.97
C SER A 138 -28.44 48.35 -3.13
N HIS A 139 -28.28 47.18 -3.75
CA HIS A 139 -27.04 46.40 -3.67
C HIS A 139 -26.34 46.16 -5.03
N TRP A 140 -26.86 46.75 -6.12
CA TRP A 140 -26.37 46.53 -7.49
C TRP A 140 -24.90 46.90 -7.80
N ARG A 141 -24.20 47.58 -6.88
CA ARG A 141 -22.82 48.05 -7.03
C ARG A 141 -21.76 47.11 -6.43
N ASP A 142 -22.18 46.09 -5.69
CA ASP A 142 -21.30 45.19 -4.95
C ASP A 142 -21.86 43.77 -5.11
N SER A 143 -21.09 42.89 -5.72
CA SER A 143 -21.48 41.52 -6.08
C SER A 143 -21.67 40.60 -4.86
N LEU A 144 -21.00 40.88 -3.73
CA LEU A 144 -21.19 40.16 -2.47
C LEU A 144 -22.44 40.67 -1.73
N LEU A 145 -22.66 41.97 -1.65
CA LEU A 145 -23.92 42.53 -1.11
C LEU A 145 -25.12 42.13 -1.98
N LEU A 146 -24.96 42.03 -3.30
CA LEU A 146 -26.03 41.60 -4.20
C LEU A 146 -26.37 40.12 -4.04
N SER A 147 -25.38 39.24 -3.86
CA SER A 147 -25.63 37.81 -3.56
C SER A 147 -26.20 37.61 -2.14
N GLN A 148 -25.73 38.35 -1.14
CA GLN A 148 -26.31 38.38 0.21
C GLN A 148 -27.76 38.90 0.20
N ALA A 149 -28.05 39.93 -0.59
CA ALA A 149 -29.41 40.45 -0.79
C ALA A 149 -30.30 39.45 -1.53
N LEU A 150 -29.82 38.84 -2.61
CA LEU A 150 -30.52 37.79 -3.37
C LEU A 150 -30.91 36.62 -2.47
N ALA A 151 -29.94 36.07 -1.73
CA ALA A 151 -30.19 34.96 -0.80
C ALA A 151 -31.09 35.37 0.39
N ARG A 152 -31.16 36.66 0.77
CA ARG A 152 -32.08 37.16 1.79
C ARG A 152 -33.50 37.32 1.23
N THR A 153 -33.65 37.93 0.07
CA THR A 153 -34.95 38.20 -0.56
C THR A 153 -35.60 36.94 -1.11
N LEU A 154 -34.85 35.96 -1.63
CA LEU A 154 -35.39 34.64 -1.97
C LEU A 154 -35.99 33.94 -0.72
N ARG A 155 -35.30 33.97 0.43
CA ARG A 155 -35.83 33.46 1.70
C ARG A 155 -37.05 34.25 2.22
N GLN A 156 -37.12 35.56 1.97
CA GLN A 156 -38.29 36.39 2.31
C GLN A 156 -39.50 36.15 1.38
N LEU A 157 -39.28 35.52 0.22
CA LEU A 157 -40.32 35.18 -0.76
C LEU A 157 -40.66 33.68 -0.79
N ASP A 158 -40.07 32.90 0.10
CA ASP A 158 -40.11 31.44 0.18
C ASP A 158 -39.77 30.73 -1.14
N LEU A 159 -38.70 31.23 -1.80
CA LEU A 159 -38.20 30.75 -3.09
C LEU A 159 -36.87 29.98 -2.93
N PRO A 160 -36.68 28.86 -3.64
CA PRO A 160 -35.43 28.12 -3.61
C PRO A 160 -34.31 28.89 -4.33
N LEU A 161 -33.06 28.66 -3.93
CA LEU A 161 -31.88 29.35 -4.48
C LEU A 161 -31.76 29.24 -6.01
N HIS A 162 -32.18 28.11 -6.61
CA HIS A 162 -32.14 27.91 -8.06
C HIS A 162 -33.19 28.70 -8.85
N ALA A 163 -34.18 29.33 -8.20
CA ALA A 163 -35.20 30.16 -8.86
C ALA A 163 -34.62 31.46 -9.46
N CYS A 164 -33.35 31.77 -9.17
CA CYS A 164 -32.57 32.83 -9.78
C CYS A 164 -31.14 32.37 -10.08
N ARG A 165 -30.53 32.96 -11.11
CA ARG A 165 -29.11 32.81 -11.44
C ARG A 165 -28.46 34.19 -11.55
N LEU A 166 -27.31 34.37 -10.92
CA LEU A 166 -26.52 35.61 -10.98
C LEU A 166 -25.41 35.46 -12.01
N TYR A 167 -25.28 36.41 -12.94
CA TYR A 167 -24.23 36.40 -13.97
C TYR A 167 -23.44 37.71 -13.94
N GLY A 168 -22.12 37.59 -13.75
CA GLY A 168 -21.14 38.64 -14.02
C GLY A 168 -20.82 39.56 -12.85
N ASP A 169 -19.61 39.36 -12.33
CA ASP A 169 -18.66 40.46 -12.23
C ASP A 169 -17.37 40.04 -12.98
N GLY A 170 -16.39 40.94 -13.12
CA GLY A 170 -15.13 40.64 -13.81
C GLY A 170 -14.26 39.59 -13.12
N GLY A 171 -14.33 39.50 -11.78
CA GLY A 171 -13.32 38.81 -10.97
C GLY A 171 -13.82 37.86 -9.87
N LEU A 172 -15.10 37.44 -9.84
CA LEU A 172 -15.61 36.48 -8.84
C LEU A 172 -16.29 35.26 -9.50
N PRO A 173 -15.86 34.02 -9.18
CA PRO A 173 -16.53 32.79 -9.62
C PRO A 173 -17.95 32.62 -9.05
N PHE A 174 -18.70 31.69 -9.66
CA PHE A 174 -20.01 31.26 -9.16
C PHE A 174 -19.84 30.48 -7.85
N VAL A 175 -20.16 31.10 -6.72
CA VAL A 175 -20.09 30.47 -5.40
C VAL A 175 -21.33 29.60 -5.18
N ASP A 176 -21.30 28.36 -5.67
CA ASP A 176 -22.03 27.30 -4.97
C ASP A 176 -21.31 27.08 -3.64
N THR A 177 -22.01 27.24 -2.52
CA THR A 177 -21.38 27.25 -1.19
C THR A 177 -21.20 25.84 -0.67
N GLU A 178 -20.24 25.14 -1.29
CA GLU A 178 -20.03 23.71 -1.13
C GLU A 178 -19.71 23.27 0.31
N GLN A 179 -20.17 22.06 0.60
CA GLN A 179 -19.74 21.27 1.75
C GLN A 179 -18.39 20.62 1.44
N GLY A 180 -17.34 21.02 2.16
CA GLY A 180 -15.97 20.54 1.91
C GLY A 180 -14.99 20.83 3.04
N TRP A 181 -13.77 20.32 2.91
CA TRP A 181 -12.61 20.75 3.70
C TRP A 181 -11.83 21.81 2.92
N ARG A 182 -11.42 22.89 3.58
CA ARG A 182 -10.64 23.99 3.00
C ARG A 182 -9.56 24.49 3.97
N PRO A 183 -8.38 24.92 3.47
CA PRO A 183 -7.51 25.79 4.24
C PRO A 183 -8.20 27.15 4.43
N VAL A 184 -8.35 27.59 5.68
CA VAL A 184 -8.99 28.87 6.03
C VAL A 184 -8.13 29.59 7.07
N THR A 185 -8.08 30.91 7.02
CA THR A 185 -7.55 31.76 8.11
C THR A 185 -8.68 32.58 8.73
N VAL A 186 -8.79 32.54 10.05
CA VAL A 186 -9.75 33.30 10.85
C VAL A 186 -9.05 34.49 11.50
N LEU A 187 -9.64 35.66 11.35
CA LEU A 187 -9.34 36.87 12.12
C LEU A 187 -10.50 37.10 13.08
N SER A 188 -10.20 37.22 14.37
CA SER A 188 -11.15 37.68 15.39
C SER A 188 -10.65 39.03 15.94
N ILE A 189 -11.53 40.02 15.96
CA ILE A 189 -11.28 41.38 16.45
C ILE A 189 -12.33 41.76 17.49
N ASP A 190 -11.89 42.44 18.55
CA ASP A 190 -12.71 42.85 19.70
C ASP A 190 -12.40 44.28 20.14
N LEU A 191 -13.42 45.00 20.61
CA LEU A 191 -13.36 46.43 20.93
C LEU A 191 -12.99 46.66 22.40
N VAL A 192 -11.90 47.40 22.64
CA VAL A 192 -11.36 47.60 23.99
C VAL A 192 -12.29 48.49 24.82
N SER A 193 -12.68 48.01 26.00
CA SER A 193 -13.50 48.75 26.98
C SER A 193 -14.88 49.22 26.48
N SER A 194 -15.47 48.51 25.51
CA SER A 194 -16.82 48.73 24.94
C SER A 194 -17.89 49.11 25.98
N THR A 195 -18.01 48.38 27.09
CA THR A 195 -19.00 48.64 28.15
C THR A 195 -18.77 49.99 28.85
N ARG A 196 -17.51 50.41 29.01
CA ARG A 196 -17.17 51.74 29.56
C ARG A 196 -17.52 52.84 28.56
N LEU A 197 -17.30 52.60 27.26
CA LEU A 197 -17.68 53.53 26.19
C LEU A 197 -19.22 53.71 26.14
N LEU A 198 -19.98 52.63 26.28
CA LEU A 198 -21.45 52.65 26.39
C LEU A 198 -21.92 53.47 27.60
N HIS A 199 -21.31 53.29 28.77
CA HIS A 199 -21.62 54.09 29.96
C HIS A 199 -21.25 55.57 29.82
N ALA A 200 -20.20 55.91 29.06
CA ALA A 200 -19.75 57.28 28.86
C ALA A 200 -20.55 58.06 27.80
N LEU A 201 -21.01 57.38 26.74
CA LEU A 201 -21.72 57.99 25.61
C LEU A 201 -23.25 57.87 25.68
N GLY A 202 -23.78 56.88 26.42
CA GLY A 202 -25.18 56.48 26.34
C GLY A 202 -25.50 55.66 25.08
N ALA A 203 -26.61 54.92 25.12
CA ALA A 203 -26.90 53.87 24.15
C ALA A 203 -27.01 54.35 22.68
N GLU A 204 -27.57 55.54 22.44
CA GLU A 204 -27.77 56.07 21.09
C GLU A 204 -26.44 56.47 20.42
N ALA A 205 -25.64 57.31 21.09
CA ALA A 205 -24.33 57.73 20.58
C ALA A 205 -23.33 56.57 20.54
N TYR A 206 -23.42 55.61 21.47
CA TYR A 206 -22.67 54.36 21.39
C TYR A 206 -23.06 53.53 20.16
N SER A 207 -24.36 53.36 19.88
CA SER A 207 -24.85 52.62 18.71
C SER A 207 -24.33 53.21 17.39
N LEU A 208 -24.33 54.55 17.26
CA LEU A 208 -23.79 55.24 16.09
C LEU A 208 -22.27 55.05 15.92
N ARG A 209 -21.47 55.10 17.01
CA ARG A 209 -20.04 54.77 16.94
C ARG A 209 -19.79 53.30 16.61
N LEU A 210 -20.59 52.40 17.19
CA LEU A 210 -20.49 50.96 16.95
C LEU A 210 -20.82 50.60 15.50
N GLN A 211 -21.82 51.26 14.90
CA GLN A 211 -22.10 51.14 13.46
C GLN A 211 -20.90 51.60 12.62
N ALA A 212 -20.34 52.79 12.89
CA ALA A 212 -19.19 53.31 12.15
C ALA A 212 -17.95 52.39 12.27
N TYR A 213 -17.72 51.81 13.46
CA TYR A 213 -16.71 50.78 13.69
C TYR A 213 -16.97 49.52 12.85
N HIS A 214 -18.20 48.99 12.85
CA HIS A 214 -18.55 47.81 12.02
C HIS A 214 -18.42 48.07 10.52
N GLU A 215 -18.80 49.25 10.04
CA GLU A 215 -18.64 49.65 8.65
C GLU A 215 -17.15 49.75 8.27
N ARG A 216 -16.34 50.44 9.08
CA ARG A 216 -14.88 50.54 8.90
C ARG A 216 -14.19 49.17 8.93
N CYS A 217 -14.56 48.29 9.85
CA CYS A 217 -14.02 46.95 9.93
C CYS A 217 -14.42 46.08 8.73
N ARG A 218 -15.69 46.18 8.28
CA ARG A 218 -16.18 45.50 7.08
C ARG A 218 -15.44 45.98 5.82
N GLU A 219 -15.23 47.29 5.66
CA GLU A 219 -14.46 47.87 4.55
C GLU A 219 -13.03 47.31 4.49
N VAL A 220 -12.32 47.29 5.62
CA VAL A 220 -10.92 46.83 5.67
C VAL A 220 -10.84 45.32 5.40
N VAL A 221 -11.73 44.51 5.97
CA VAL A 221 -11.75 43.06 5.69
C VAL A 221 -12.01 42.78 4.20
N LEU A 222 -13.04 43.41 3.61
CA LEU A 222 -13.38 43.22 2.19
C LEU A 222 -12.27 43.70 1.25
N ARG A 223 -11.64 44.85 1.56
CA ARG A 223 -10.50 45.38 0.77
C ARG A 223 -9.31 44.43 0.72
N ASN A 224 -9.11 43.63 1.76
CA ASN A 224 -8.03 42.65 1.85
C ASN A 224 -8.53 41.23 1.49
N GLN A 225 -9.55 41.10 0.63
CA GLN A 225 -10.07 39.82 0.13
C GLN A 225 -10.63 38.86 1.21
N GLY A 226 -11.01 39.39 2.38
CA GLY A 226 -11.66 38.63 3.45
C GLY A 226 -13.19 38.72 3.42
N SER A 227 -13.84 37.72 4.02
CA SER A 227 -15.28 37.64 4.22
C SER A 227 -15.64 37.93 5.69
N PRO A 228 -16.20 39.10 6.03
CA PRO A 228 -16.63 39.40 7.39
C PRO A 228 -17.99 38.77 7.70
N GLU A 229 -18.15 38.25 8.92
CA GLU A 229 -19.45 37.83 9.44
C GLU A 229 -20.40 39.01 9.71
N VAL A 230 -21.64 38.71 10.08
CA VAL A 230 -22.55 39.71 10.67
C VAL A 230 -22.07 39.99 12.11
N PRO A 231 -21.73 41.24 12.47
CA PRO A 231 -21.25 41.56 13.82
C PRO A 231 -22.24 41.17 14.92
N GLN A 232 -21.73 40.69 16.06
CA GLN A 232 -22.52 40.34 17.22
C GLN A 232 -22.01 41.07 18.46
N GLY A 233 -22.64 42.21 18.77
CA GLY A 233 -22.18 43.10 19.84
C GLY A 233 -21.03 43.98 19.38
N ASP A 234 -19.89 43.83 20.02
CA ASP A 234 -18.64 44.62 19.90
C ASP A 234 -17.49 43.85 19.22
N GLY A 235 -17.64 42.53 19.08
CA GLY A 235 -16.72 41.66 18.34
C GLY A 235 -17.14 41.41 16.89
N LEU A 236 -16.13 41.18 16.03
CA LEU A 236 -16.30 40.74 14.65
C LEU A 236 -15.37 39.54 14.36
N MET A 237 -15.85 38.61 13.53
CA MET A 237 -15.02 37.58 12.90
C MET A 237 -14.97 37.77 11.39
N ALA A 238 -13.84 37.37 10.79
CA ALA A 238 -13.62 37.40 9.36
C ALA A 238 -12.84 36.17 8.90
N TYR A 239 -13.20 35.63 7.74
CA TYR A 239 -12.56 34.48 7.13
C TYR A 239 -11.79 34.87 5.86
N PHE A 240 -10.61 34.32 5.67
CA PHE A 240 -9.77 34.49 4.48
C PHE A 240 -9.48 33.09 3.90
N GLY A 241 -9.59 32.94 2.57
CA GLY A 241 -9.66 31.61 1.93
C GLY A 241 -11.06 30.97 1.94
N PHE A 242 -12.10 31.75 2.28
CA PHE A 242 -13.50 31.33 2.31
C PHE A 242 -14.43 32.53 2.02
N PRO A 243 -15.52 32.39 1.23
CA PRO A 243 -16.05 31.17 0.62
C PRO A 243 -15.29 30.67 -0.61
N LEU A 244 -14.48 31.53 -1.24
CA LEU A 244 -13.57 31.19 -2.33
C LEU A 244 -12.17 30.97 -1.76
N ALA A 245 -11.38 30.06 -2.35
CA ALA A 245 -9.96 30.01 -2.08
C ALA A 245 -9.30 31.35 -2.48
N VAL A 246 -8.45 31.88 -1.60
CA VAL A 246 -7.74 33.15 -1.77
C VAL A 246 -6.26 32.86 -1.61
N GLU A 247 -5.48 33.25 -2.61
CA GLU A 247 -4.02 33.18 -2.61
C GLU A 247 -3.49 33.98 -1.41
N ASP A 248 -2.44 33.54 -0.71
CA ASP A 248 -1.90 34.27 0.45
C ASP A 248 -2.91 34.59 1.58
N ALA A 249 -3.98 33.78 1.76
CA ALA A 249 -5.05 34.01 2.75
C ALA A 249 -4.56 34.38 4.17
N ALA A 250 -3.44 33.80 4.63
CA ALA A 250 -2.83 34.14 5.91
C ALA A 250 -2.18 35.55 5.93
N ALA A 251 -1.53 35.96 4.83
CA ALA A 251 -0.96 37.29 4.68
C ALA A 251 -2.04 38.37 4.49
N HIS A 252 -3.12 38.07 3.77
CA HIS A 252 -4.30 38.95 3.68
C HIS A 252 -4.95 39.18 5.04
N ALA A 253 -5.14 38.12 5.85
CA ALA A 253 -5.64 38.24 7.21
C ALA A 253 -4.75 39.13 8.10
N LEU A 254 -3.44 38.95 8.04
CA LEU A 254 -2.49 39.76 8.83
C LEU A 254 -2.38 41.21 8.30
N THR A 255 -2.54 41.43 7.00
CA THR A 255 -2.61 42.76 6.38
C THR A 255 -3.88 43.49 6.82
N ALA A 256 -5.03 42.81 6.83
CA ALA A 256 -6.28 43.34 7.39
C ALA A 256 -6.13 43.64 8.88
N ALA A 257 -5.56 42.74 9.68
CA ALA A 257 -5.33 42.95 11.11
C ALA A 257 -4.48 44.20 11.39
N TRP A 258 -3.40 44.41 10.64
CA TRP A 258 -2.57 45.60 10.75
C TRP A 258 -3.33 46.89 10.40
N GLN A 259 -4.07 46.88 9.29
CA GLN A 259 -4.90 48.01 8.87
C GLN A 259 -6.03 48.31 9.87
N LEU A 260 -6.60 47.30 10.54
CA LEU A 260 -7.61 47.46 11.59
C LEU A 260 -7.00 48.07 12.85
N SER A 261 -5.84 47.58 13.31
CA SER A 261 -5.17 48.10 14.52
C SER A 261 -4.69 49.56 14.37
N CYS A 262 -4.28 49.95 13.15
CA CYS A 262 -3.82 51.32 12.88
C CYS A 262 -4.92 52.27 12.35
N GLY A 263 -6.01 51.76 11.78
CA GLY A 263 -6.99 52.54 11.00
C GLY A 263 -8.28 52.93 11.74
N LEU A 264 -8.29 52.81 13.07
CA LEU A 264 -9.41 53.13 13.96
C LEU A 264 -9.13 54.32 14.90
N THR A 265 -7.92 54.90 14.83
CA THR A 265 -7.53 56.12 15.56
C THR A 265 -8.51 57.28 15.36
N ASP A 266 -9.05 57.38 14.14
CA ASP A 266 -10.00 58.41 13.69
C ASP A 266 -11.32 58.41 14.49
N LEU A 267 -11.66 57.29 15.13
CA LEU A 267 -12.89 57.07 15.90
C LEU A 267 -12.69 57.15 17.42
N ASP A 268 -11.45 57.34 17.89
CA ASP A 268 -11.04 57.26 19.29
C ASP A 268 -11.36 55.87 19.90
N LEU A 269 -11.01 54.81 19.16
CA LEU A 269 -11.27 53.41 19.50
C LEU A 269 -10.01 52.55 19.42
N GLU A 270 -9.74 51.78 20.48
CA GLU A 270 -8.70 50.74 20.50
C GLU A 270 -9.32 49.36 20.27
N VAL A 271 -8.57 48.48 19.61
CA VAL A 271 -8.96 47.09 19.30
C VAL A 271 -7.87 46.10 19.70
N ARG A 272 -8.24 44.83 19.82
CA ARG A 272 -7.34 43.70 20.00
C ARG A 272 -7.69 42.61 18.99
N ILE A 273 -6.70 41.87 18.48
CA ILE A 273 -6.88 40.96 17.35
C ILE A 273 -6.15 39.63 17.59
N GLY A 274 -6.80 38.53 17.21
CA GLY A 274 -6.21 37.19 17.14
C GLY A 274 -6.40 36.56 15.76
N VAL A 275 -5.34 35.94 15.23
CA VAL A 275 -5.35 35.29 13.91
C VAL A 275 -4.87 33.84 14.02
N ALA A 276 -5.64 32.91 13.43
CA ALA A 276 -5.32 31.48 13.38
C ALA A 276 -5.70 30.85 12.02
N SER A 277 -4.90 29.90 11.54
CA SER A 277 -5.07 29.24 10.24
C SER A 277 -5.10 27.72 10.41
N GLY A 278 -5.90 27.03 9.59
CA GLY A 278 -6.01 25.56 9.63
C GLY A 278 -6.88 24.98 8.52
N GLN A 279 -7.08 23.67 8.56
CA GLN A 279 -7.99 22.94 7.66
C GLN A 279 -9.36 22.83 8.33
N MET A 280 -10.34 23.57 7.82
CA MET A 280 -11.66 23.70 8.43
C MET A 280 -12.74 23.05 7.56
N ALA A 281 -13.76 22.51 8.21
CA ALA A 281 -14.96 22.03 7.52
C ALA A 281 -15.84 23.23 7.20
N VAL A 282 -16.19 23.42 5.93
CA VAL A 282 -17.07 24.52 5.48
C VAL A 282 -18.44 23.99 5.09
N ASN A 283 -19.49 24.74 5.42
CA ASN A 283 -20.87 24.43 5.09
C ASN A 283 -21.64 25.72 4.84
N ALA A 284 -22.24 25.89 3.66
CA ALA A 284 -22.88 27.12 3.23
C ALA A 284 -21.94 28.34 3.44
N HIS A 285 -22.34 29.32 4.26
CA HIS A 285 -21.56 30.54 4.51
C HIS A 285 -20.76 30.51 5.84
N GLN A 286 -20.48 29.33 6.40
CA GLN A 286 -19.77 29.21 7.69
C GLN A 286 -18.62 28.19 7.64
N ALA A 287 -17.57 28.47 8.40
CA ALA A 287 -16.40 27.60 8.59
C ALA A 287 -16.36 27.08 10.04
N PHE A 288 -16.01 25.81 10.21
CA PHE A 288 -16.03 25.09 11.48
C PHE A 288 -14.67 24.41 11.72
N GLY A 289 -14.00 24.79 12.79
CA GLY A 289 -12.71 24.23 13.21
C GLY A 289 -12.27 24.78 14.57
N PRO A 290 -11.37 24.08 15.29
CA PRO A 290 -10.81 24.59 16.56
C PRO A 290 -10.11 25.95 16.39
N GLU A 291 -9.62 26.26 15.20
CA GLU A 291 -8.94 27.51 14.86
C GLU A 291 -9.84 28.74 14.99
N VAL A 292 -11.16 28.61 14.78
CA VAL A 292 -12.13 29.69 15.04
C VAL A 292 -12.11 30.08 16.53
N HIS A 293 -12.07 29.08 17.40
CA HIS A 293 -11.94 29.29 18.85
C HIS A 293 -10.54 29.76 19.24
N LEU A 294 -9.48 29.27 18.56
CA LEU A 294 -8.11 29.72 18.79
C LEU A 294 -7.93 31.21 18.46
N ALA A 295 -8.42 31.67 17.32
CA ALA A 295 -8.40 33.09 16.94
C ALA A 295 -9.12 33.96 17.99
N ALA A 296 -10.30 33.54 18.44
CA ALA A 296 -11.04 34.23 19.51
C ALA A 296 -10.30 34.22 20.86
N ARG A 297 -9.63 33.12 21.22
CA ARG A 297 -8.83 33.00 22.46
C ARG A 297 -7.55 33.84 22.40
N LEU A 298 -6.88 33.91 21.25
CA LEU A 298 -5.74 34.80 20.99
C LEU A 298 -6.17 36.27 21.08
N CYS A 299 -7.30 36.63 20.46
CA CYS A 299 -7.90 37.96 20.55
C CYS A 299 -8.20 38.35 22.01
N ALA A 300 -8.85 37.46 22.76
CA ALA A 300 -9.16 37.68 24.17
C ALA A 300 -7.92 37.78 25.09
N ALA A 301 -6.78 37.21 24.68
CA ALA A 301 -5.51 37.26 25.40
C ALA A 301 -4.58 38.40 24.96
N ALA A 302 -4.91 39.11 23.87
CA ALA A 302 -4.15 40.24 23.36
C ALA A 302 -4.43 41.52 24.16
N ARG A 303 -3.39 42.34 24.33
CA ARG A 303 -3.45 43.70 24.90
C ARG A 303 -4.13 44.66 23.90
N PRO A 304 -4.57 45.86 24.33
CA PRO A 304 -5.01 46.91 23.40
C PRO A 304 -3.93 47.22 22.34
N GLY A 305 -4.33 47.34 21.08
CA GLY A 305 -3.45 47.50 19.92
C GLY A 305 -2.67 46.24 19.50
N GLN A 306 -2.71 45.16 20.28
CA GLN A 306 -1.91 43.95 20.02
C GLN A 306 -2.62 42.99 19.06
N ILE A 307 -1.83 42.38 18.18
CA ILE A 307 -2.24 41.38 17.19
C ILE A 307 -1.46 40.10 17.47
N LEU A 308 -2.13 39.06 17.99
CA LEU A 308 -1.53 37.76 18.28
C LEU A 308 -1.80 36.73 17.18
N VAL A 309 -0.78 35.95 16.84
CA VAL A 309 -0.73 35.09 15.66
C VAL A 309 -0.39 33.66 16.07
N ALA A 310 -1.20 32.69 15.62
CA ALA A 310 -0.98 31.28 15.87
C ALA A 310 0.27 30.73 15.12
N PRO A 311 0.94 29.68 15.63
CA PRO A 311 2.02 29.00 14.91
C PRO A 311 1.59 28.54 13.52
N SER A 312 0.38 27.97 13.41
CA SER A 312 -0.19 27.49 12.14
C SER A 312 -0.49 28.59 11.12
N THR A 313 -0.61 29.85 11.56
CA THR A 313 -0.64 31.01 10.66
C THR A 313 0.77 31.41 10.26
N ARG A 314 1.71 31.54 11.21
CA ARG A 314 3.12 31.87 10.95
C ARG A 314 3.72 30.97 9.86
N ASP A 315 3.47 29.67 9.95
CA ASP A 315 4.00 28.64 9.05
C ASP A 315 3.35 28.67 7.64
N ARG A 316 2.45 29.63 7.38
CA ARG A 316 1.73 29.86 6.12
C ARG A 316 1.91 31.30 5.58
N VAL A 317 2.84 32.10 6.10
CA VAL A 317 3.07 33.50 5.64
C VAL A 317 4.48 33.71 5.09
N GLY A 318 4.56 34.36 3.92
CA GLY A 318 5.83 34.78 3.32
C GLY A 318 6.47 36.02 3.97
N SER A 319 7.68 36.35 3.52
CA SER A 319 8.57 37.38 4.09
C SER A 319 8.12 38.85 3.99
N GLY A 320 6.88 39.12 3.56
CA GLY A 320 6.27 40.46 3.55
C GLY A 320 5.79 40.94 4.92
N VAL A 321 5.67 40.03 5.88
CA VAL A 321 5.06 40.25 7.21
C VAL A 321 6.13 40.13 8.31
N LEU A 322 6.12 41.05 9.29
CA LEU A 322 7.08 41.06 10.40
C LEU A 322 6.44 40.45 11.66
N LEU A 323 6.82 39.20 11.98
CA LEU A 323 6.37 38.47 13.16
C LEU A 323 7.51 38.32 14.17
N GLU A 324 7.25 38.63 15.44
CA GLU A 324 8.18 38.39 16.56
C GLU A 324 7.62 37.35 17.54
N PRO A 325 8.45 36.51 18.18
CA PRO A 325 8.01 35.66 19.29
C PRO A 325 7.50 36.51 20.46
N ARG A 326 6.38 36.13 21.07
CA ARG A 326 5.82 36.87 22.21
C ARG A 326 6.71 36.74 23.45
N GLY A 327 7.38 37.83 23.83
CA GLY A 327 8.33 37.89 24.96
C GLY A 327 7.78 37.67 26.37
N ASP A 328 6.49 37.38 26.54
CA ASP A 328 5.85 37.10 27.84
C ASP A 328 6.01 35.63 28.29
N GLY A 329 6.49 34.74 27.41
CA GLY A 329 6.53 33.28 27.65
C GLY A 329 5.32 32.53 27.06
N PRO A 330 5.20 31.21 27.32
CA PRO A 330 4.17 30.35 26.73
C PRO A 330 2.77 30.75 27.19
N LEU A 331 1.80 30.69 26.27
CA LEU A 331 0.43 31.12 26.54
C LEU A 331 -0.50 29.92 26.75
N THR A 332 -0.88 29.68 28.01
CA THR A 332 -1.99 28.77 28.34
C THR A 332 -3.31 29.42 27.96
N LEU A 333 -4.03 28.88 26.98
CA LEU A 333 -5.37 29.32 26.60
C LEU A 333 -6.39 28.28 27.12
N LYS A 334 -7.57 28.74 27.55
CA LYS A 334 -8.62 27.80 27.99
C LYS A 334 -8.98 26.88 26.82
N ASP A 335 -8.92 25.57 27.09
CA ASP A 335 -9.18 24.47 26.14
C ASP A 335 -8.04 24.26 25.10
N PHE A 336 -6.88 24.91 25.26
CA PHE A 336 -5.68 24.77 24.41
C PHE A 336 -4.38 24.88 25.26
N ASP A 337 -3.85 23.74 25.71
CA ASP A 337 -2.64 23.70 26.55
C ASP A 337 -1.34 23.96 25.75
N ASN A 338 -0.37 24.63 26.38
CA ASN A 338 1.00 24.87 25.93
C ASN A 338 1.18 25.28 24.45
N LEU A 339 0.62 26.43 24.06
CA LEU A 339 1.03 27.13 22.83
C LEU A 339 2.37 27.85 23.04
N GLU A 340 3.46 27.11 22.94
CA GLU A 340 4.84 27.59 23.22
C GLU A 340 5.36 28.64 22.23
N ALA A 341 4.70 28.83 21.08
CA ALA A 341 5.20 29.63 19.95
C ALA A 341 4.18 30.64 19.40
N VAL A 342 3.42 31.34 20.26
CA VAL A 342 2.57 32.47 19.82
C VAL A 342 3.43 33.65 19.40
N HIS A 343 3.13 34.26 18.25
CA HIS A 343 3.85 35.41 17.71
C HIS A 343 3.00 36.69 17.75
N GLU A 344 3.64 37.85 17.66
CA GLU A 344 3.01 39.16 17.59
C GLU A 344 3.37 39.84 16.25
N LEU A 345 2.38 40.47 15.60
CA LEU A 345 2.58 41.21 14.35
C LEU A 345 3.14 42.61 14.62
N ARG A 346 4.33 42.90 14.08
CA ARG A 346 5.06 44.17 14.23
C ARG A 346 5.00 45.10 13.03
N GLY A 347 4.53 44.63 11.87
CA GLY A 347 4.34 45.47 10.70
C GLY A 347 4.34 44.72 9.36
N LEU A 348 4.17 45.49 8.29
CA LEU A 348 4.12 45.04 6.90
C LEU A 348 5.22 45.73 6.07
N ARG A 349 5.71 45.07 5.02
CA ARG A 349 6.61 45.65 4.02
C ARG A 349 5.82 46.17 2.80
N PRO A 350 6.07 47.39 2.29
CA PRO A 350 5.32 47.96 1.17
C PRO A 350 5.70 47.33 -0.19
N ALA A 351 4.70 47.09 -1.04
CA ALA A 351 4.85 46.67 -2.43
C ALA A 351 4.72 47.86 -3.41
N ALA A 352 5.14 47.69 -4.67
CA ALA A 352 5.19 48.74 -5.68
C ALA A 352 4.44 48.37 -6.98
N VAL A 353 3.90 49.37 -7.67
CA VAL A 353 2.88 49.25 -8.74
C VAL A 353 3.46 49.56 -10.13
N GLY A 354 3.05 48.83 -11.19
CA GLY A 354 3.39 49.11 -12.59
C GLY A 354 2.67 48.20 -13.62
N PRO A 355 2.34 48.67 -14.85
CA PRO A 355 1.25 48.06 -15.65
C PRO A 355 1.63 47.09 -16.81
N ALA A 356 0.80 46.04 -16.95
CA ALA A 356 0.31 45.30 -18.14
C ALA A 356 1.16 45.14 -19.45
N ALA A 357 1.35 43.89 -19.92
CA ALA A 357 0.49 43.26 -20.97
C ALA A 357 1.06 41.98 -21.68
N GLY A 358 0.35 40.84 -21.57
CA GLY A 358 -0.26 40.19 -22.76
C GLY A 358 0.27 38.86 -23.38
N THR A 359 -0.41 37.75 -23.02
CA THR A 359 -0.73 36.54 -23.83
C THR A 359 0.23 35.34 -23.97
N ALA A 360 -0.46 34.19 -24.12
CA ALA A 360 -0.06 32.89 -24.69
C ALA A 360 0.90 32.00 -23.87
N GLY A 361 0.48 30.74 -23.69
CA GLY A 361 1.25 29.69 -23.00
C GLY A 361 1.35 28.40 -23.82
N GLY A 362 2.27 27.53 -23.41
CA GLY A 362 2.53 26.21 -23.99
C GLY A 362 3.11 25.25 -22.94
N SER A 363 3.51 24.06 -23.36
CA SER A 363 4.22 23.13 -22.47
C SER A 363 5.61 23.66 -22.11
N SER A 364 5.93 23.69 -20.82
CA SER A 364 7.28 23.98 -20.31
C SER A 364 8.34 23.09 -20.98
N GLY A 365 9.41 23.70 -21.49
CA GLY A 365 10.63 22.96 -21.77
C GLY A 365 11.26 22.43 -20.48
N PHE A 366 12.19 21.49 -20.62
CA PHE A 366 12.93 20.98 -19.47
C PHE A 366 14.02 21.97 -19.06
N VAL A 367 13.74 22.77 -18.04
CA VAL A 367 14.61 23.86 -17.56
C VAL A 367 15.40 23.46 -16.32
N GLY A 368 16.64 23.92 -16.27
CA GLY A 368 17.60 23.57 -15.24
C GLY A 368 18.01 22.09 -15.32
N ARG A 369 18.35 21.49 -14.16
CA ARG A 369 18.64 20.05 -14.01
C ARG A 369 19.76 19.49 -14.91
N ARG A 370 20.57 20.37 -15.52
CA ARG A 370 21.58 20.01 -16.53
C ARG A 370 22.70 19.14 -15.95
N VAL A 371 23.00 19.28 -14.66
CA VAL A 371 23.99 18.45 -13.96
C VAL A 371 23.41 17.05 -13.70
N GLU A 372 22.18 16.98 -13.20
CA GLU A 372 21.52 15.74 -12.82
C GLU A 372 21.21 14.86 -14.04
N ILE A 373 20.71 15.44 -15.14
CA ILE A 373 20.48 14.68 -16.37
C ILE A 373 21.81 14.28 -17.06
N ASN A 374 22.86 15.11 -16.98
CA ASN A 374 24.19 14.71 -17.45
C ASN A 374 24.73 13.53 -16.64
N ARG A 375 24.57 13.49 -15.31
CA ARG A 375 24.95 12.34 -14.49
C ARG A 375 24.17 11.06 -14.85
N LEU A 376 22.88 11.19 -15.21
CA LEU A 376 22.12 10.05 -15.74
C LEU A 376 22.62 9.59 -17.12
N ARG A 377 23.04 10.51 -18.00
CA ARG A 377 23.69 10.20 -19.29
C ARG A 377 25.08 9.57 -19.12
N GLU A 378 25.87 10.04 -18.15
CA GLU A 378 27.17 9.47 -17.77
C GLU A 378 27.00 8.04 -17.24
N ALA A 379 26.06 7.84 -16.30
CA ALA A 379 25.71 6.51 -15.81
C ALA A 379 25.15 5.60 -16.92
N TRP A 380 24.39 6.14 -17.89
CA TRP A 380 23.95 5.38 -19.05
C TRP A 380 25.11 5.00 -19.97
N SER A 381 26.07 5.89 -20.21
CA SER A 381 27.27 5.58 -20.98
C SER A 381 28.12 4.50 -20.29
N THR A 382 28.23 4.54 -18.96
CA THR A 382 28.91 3.53 -18.14
C THR A 382 28.18 2.18 -18.16
N ALA A 383 26.84 2.18 -18.12
CA ALA A 383 26.02 0.98 -18.32
C ALA A 383 26.18 0.40 -19.74
N CYS A 384 26.20 1.24 -20.78
CA CYS A 384 26.49 0.83 -22.15
C CYS A 384 27.91 0.25 -22.32
N ALA A 385 28.86 0.63 -21.47
CA ALA A 385 30.19 0.03 -21.39
C ALA A 385 30.25 -1.29 -20.58
N GLY A 386 29.10 -1.82 -20.15
CA GLY A 386 28.98 -3.11 -19.45
C GLY A 386 28.99 -3.05 -17.93
N GLN A 387 29.13 -1.87 -17.32
CA GLN A 387 29.22 -1.73 -15.87
C GLN A 387 27.85 -1.44 -15.23
N LEU A 388 27.45 -2.24 -14.25
CA LEU A 388 26.21 -2.03 -13.49
C LEU A 388 26.21 -0.64 -12.82
N GLN A 389 25.12 0.12 -12.98
CA GLN A 389 24.96 1.46 -12.41
C GLN A 389 23.65 1.61 -11.63
N TRP A 390 23.73 2.23 -10.45
CA TRP A 390 22.58 2.48 -9.56
C TRP A 390 22.52 3.96 -9.17
N CYS A 391 21.52 4.66 -9.68
CA CYS A 391 21.23 6.05 -9.36
C CYS A 391 19.95 6.15 -8.52
N VAL A 392 19.98 6.95 -7.44
CA VAL A 392 18.78 7.22 -6.62
C VAL A 392 18.54 8.73 -6.56
N VAL A 393 17.38 9.15 -7.05
CA VAL A 393 16.94 10.53 -7.16
C VAL A 393 16.10 10.90 -5.93
N HIS A 394 16.66 11.73 -5.06
CA HIS A 394 16.03 12.21 -3.83
C HIS A 394 15.46 13.62 -4.00
N GLY A 395 14.65 14.06 -3.04
CA GLY A 395 14.06 15.40 -2.96
C GLY A 395 12.57 15.33 -2.64
N ASP A 396 11.94 16.49 -2.50
CA ASP A 396 10.62 16.60 -1.89
C ASP A 396 9.47 16.47 -2.91
N ALA A 397 8.24 16.69 -2.44
CA ALA A 397 7.05 16.70 -3.30
C ALA A 397 7.10 17.88 -4.28
N GLY A 398 6.69 17.67 -5.54
CA GLY A 398 6.69 18.73 -6.57
C GLY A 398 8.06 19.15 -7.13
N ILE A 399 9.19 18.71 -6.55
CA ILE A 399 10.56 19.17 -6.88
C ILE A 399 11.07 18.79 -8.30
N GLY A 400 10.30 17.99 -9.04
CA GLY A 400 10.59 17.62 -10.43
C GLY A 400 11.14 16.19 -10.67
N LYS A 401 11.22 15.33 -9.65
CA LYS A 401 11.73 13.93 -9.79
C LYS A 401 11.15 13.18 -10.99
N SER A 402 9.83 13.02 -11.04
CA SER A 402 9.13 12.34 -12.14
C SER A 402 9.33 13.01 -13.50
N ARG A 403 9.56 14.33 -13.56
CA ARG A 403 9.88 15.04 -14.81
C ARG A 403 11.30 14.71 -15.28
N LEU A 404 12.29 14.69 -14.39
CA LEU A 404 13.66 14.25 -14.72
C LEU A 404 13.67 12.80 -15.25
N LEU A 405 12.94 11.88 -14.59
CA LEU A 405 12.80 10.50 -15.06
C LEU A 405 12.08 10.43 -16.42
N PHE A 406 11.01 11.21 -16.62
CA PHE A 406 10.25 11.24 -17.87
C PHE A 406 11.06 11.76 -19.06
N GLU A 407 11.81 12.86 -18.89
CA GLU A 407 12.64 13.45 -19.95
C GLU A 407 13.81 12.53 -20.32
N PHE A 408 14.46 11.93 -19.32
CA PHE A 408 15.48 10.90 -19.55
C PHE A 408 14.93 9.65 -20.26
N ALA A 409 13.72 9.20 -19.90
CA ALA A 409 13.01 8.16 -20.66
C ALA A 409 12.71 8.61 -22.10
N GLY A 410 12.38 9.88 -22.32
CA GLY A 410 12.22 10.50 -23.64
C GLY A 410 13.48 10.41 -24.49
N GLU A 411 14.64 10.78 -23.94
CA GLU A 411 15.95 10.67 -24.60
C GLU A 411 16.28 9.21 -24.95
N LEU A 412 16.08 8.28 -24.02
CA LEU A 412 16.30 6.86 -24.26
C LEU A 412 15.40 6.33 -25.39
N ARG A 413 14.10 6.65 -25.38
CA ARG A 413 13.17 6.26 -26.45
C ARG A 413 13.55 6.87 -27.81
N ALA A 414 13.97 8.14 -27.84
CA ALA A 414 14.43 8.81 -29.06
C ALA A 414 15.70 8.14 -29.65
N GLN A 415 16.61 7.70 -28.78
CA GLN A 415 17.80 6.91 -29.15
C GLN A 415 17.49 5.44 -29.49
N ARG A 416 16.22 4.99 -29.36
CA ARG A 416 15.78 3.58 -29.42
C ARG A 416 16.48 2.68 -28.39
N SER A 417 16.96 3.26 -27.29
CA SER A 417 17.49 2.54 -26.14
C SER A 417 16.38 1.79 -25.41
N ARG A 418 16.76 0.68 -24.75
CA ARG A 418 15.81 -0.24 -24.13
C ARG A 418 15.50 0.25 -22.72
N CYS A 419 14.24 0.59 -22.46
CA CYS A 419 13.78 1.16 -21.19
C CYS A 419 12.61 0.34 -20.62
N LEU A 420 12.63 0.10 -19.32
CA LEU A 420 11.56 -0.53 -18.53
C LEU A 420 11.17 0.42 -17.41
N GLU A 421 9.87 0.67 -17.23
CA GLU A 421 9.34 1.68 -16.32
C GLU A 421 8.42 1.04 -15.28
N TRP A 422 8.81 1.14 -14.01
CA TRP A 422 8.03 0.74 -12.84
C TRP A 422 7.54 1.99 -12.09
N THR A 423 6.42 1.87 -11.40
CA THR A 423 5.78 3.00 -10.70
C THR A 423 5.13 2.51 -9.42
N GLY A 424 5.51 3.07 -8.28
CA GLY A 424 4.84 2.78 -7.01
C GLY A 424 3.41 3.36 -6.99
N GLN A 425 2.46 2.61 -6.43
CA GLN A 425 1.08 3.06 -6.26
C GLN A 425 0.58 2.77 -4.85
N VAL A 426 -0.09 3.74 -4.22
CA VAL A 426 -0.63 3.65 -2.84
C VAL A 426 -1.48 2.40 -2.61
N HIS A 427 -2.27 2.00 -3.61
CA HIS A 427 -3.18 0.84 -3.55
C HIS A 427 -2.58 -0.46 -4.12
N ALA A 428 -1.33 -0.44 -4.61
CA ALA A 428 -0.63 -1.61 -5.16
C ALA A 428 0.60 -2.02 -4.33
N GLY A 429 1.20 -1.11 -3.55
CA GLY A 429 2.32 -1.37 -2.62
C GLY A 429 2.00 -2.28 -1.43
N SER A 430 1.02 -3.18 -1.58
CA SER A 430 0.72 -4.30 -0.67
C SER A 430 0.26 -5.54 -1.45
N SER A 431 0.48 -5.55 -2.77
CA SER A 431 0.18 -6.64 -3.70
C SER A 431 1.52 -7.08 -4.31
N PRO A 432 1.95 -8.35 -4.12
CA PRO A 432 3.34 -8.75 -4.39
C PRO A 432 3.76 -8.59 -5.85
N PHE A 433 4.93 -7.99 -6.06
CA PHE A 433 5.54 -7.70 -7.37
C PHE A 433 4.70 -6.79 -8.30
N ALA A 434 3.70 -6.05 -7.80
CA ALA A 434 2.73 -5.36 -8.65
C ALA A 434 3.37 -4.39 -9.65
N ALA A 435 4.28 -3.52 -9.19
CA ALA A 435 4.97 -2.56 -10.05
C ALA A 435 5.85 -3.24 -11.12
N VAL A 436 6.40 -4.42 -10.81
CA VAL A 436 7.20 -5.26 -11.73
C VAL A 436 6.30 -5.88 -12.80
N ILE A 437 5.19 -6.49 -12.37
CA ILE A 437 4.22 -7.16 -13.25
C ILE A 437 3.60 -6.14 -14.22
N ASP A 438 3.17 -4.98 -13.73
CA ASP A 438 2.57 -3.92 -14.56
C ASP A 438 3.60 -3.16 -15.40
N GLY A 439 4.87 -3.11 -14.97
CA GLY A 439 5.99 -2.67 -15.82
C GLY A 439 6.26 -3.63 -16.97
N LEU A 440 6.31 -4.95 -16.70
CA LEU A 440 6.52 -5.99 -17.70
C LEU A 440 5.34 -6.07 -18.69
N ARG A 441 4.09 -5.99 -18.21
CA ARG A 441 2.88 -5.93 -19.06
C ARG A 441 2.93 -4.78 -20.07
N ARG A 442 3.34 -3.58 -19.63
CA ARG A 442 3.51 -2.40 -20.48
C ARG A 442 4.65 -2.58 -21.48
N HIS A 443 5.85 -2.94 -21.03
CA HIS A 443 7.03 -3.12 -21.88
C HIS A 443 6.85 -4.23 -22.93
N LEU A 444 6.18 -5.33 -22.56
CA LEU A 444 5.86 -6.44 -23.46
C LEU A 444 4.56 -6.23 -24.24
N ALA A 445 3.87 -5.09 -24.08
CA ALA A 445 2.57 -4.77 -24.68
C ALA A 445 1.58 -5.95 -24.62
N ILE A 446 1.27 -6.41 -23.41
CA ILE A 446 0.35 -7.53 -23.16
C ILE A 446 -1.08 -6.99 -23.03
N ASN A 447 -2.00 -7.51 -23.85
CA ASN A 447 -3.44 -7.28 -23.68
C ASN A 447 -3.97 -8.25 -22.59
N PRO A 448 -4.72 -7.81 -21.57
CA PRO A 448 -5.44 -8.68 -20.63
C PRO A 448 -6.21 -9.84 -21.28
N ASP A 449 -6.79 -9.64 -22.45
CA ASP A 449 -7.62 -10.63 -23.16
C ASP A 449 -6.78 -11.67 -23.96
N THR A 450 -5.46 -11.72 -23.76
CA THR A 450 -4.58 -12.67 -24.48
C THR A 450 -4.68 -14.06 -23.87
N ASP A 451 -4.97 -15.08 -24.68
CA ASP A 451 -4.84 -16.48 -24.25
C ASP A 451 -3.42 -16.80 -23.71
N ILE A 452 -3.35 -17.57 -22.62
CA ILE A 452 -2.10 -17.92 -21.93
C ILE A 452 -1.16 -18.72 -22.86
N GLY A 453 -1.70 -19.60 -23.72
CA GLY A 453 -0.89 -20.34 -24.70
C GLY A 453 -0.27 -19.43 -25.76
N ARG A 454 -1.05 -18.48 -26.29
CA ARG A 454 -0.55 -17.43 -27.20
C ARG A 454 0.49 -16.52 -26.53
N LEU A 455 0.27 -16.13 -25.27
CA LEU A 455 1.25 -15.34 -24.51
C LEU A 455 2.54 -16.14 -24.29
N GLN A 456 2.45 -17.42 -23.88
CA GLN A 456 3.61 -18.30 -23.72
C GLN A 456 4.45 -18.41 -25.01
N HIS A 457 3.80 -18.53 -26.17
CA HIS A 457 4.50 -18.56 -27.46
C HIS A 457 5.20 -17.22 -27.75
N ARG A 458 4.51 -16.09 -27.57
CA ARG A 458 5.08 -14.75 -27.74
C ARG A 458 6.24 -14.46 -26.77
N LEU A 459 6.14 -14.90 -25.51
CA LEU A 459 7.22 -14.82 -24.53
C LEU A 459 8.42 -15.69 -24.94
N ALA A 460 8.20 -16.83 -25.61
CA ALA A 460 9.30 -17.65 -26.11
C ALA A 460 10.14 -16.89 -27.16
N ASP A 461 9.51 -16.09 -28.03
CA ASP A 461 10.22 -15.28 -29.04
C ASP A 461 10.91 -14.06 -28.42
N LEU A 462 10.29 -13.42 -27.43
CA LEU A 462 10.86 -12.23 -26.76
C LEU A 462 11.94 -12.56 -25.72
N LEU A 463 11.89 -13.74 -25.09
CA LEU A 463 12.78 -14.17 -24.00
C LEU A 463 13.39 -15.56 -24.31
N PRO A 464 14.17 -15.72 -25.40
CA PRO A 464 14.63 -17.02 -25.87
C PRO A 464 15.49 -17.78 -24.85
N SER A 465 16.21 -17.08 -23.95
CA SER A 465 16.97 -17.72 -22.86
C SER A 465 16.08 -18.50 -21.87
N LEU A 466 14.81 -18.11 -21.69
CA LEU A 466 13.86 -18.84 -20.83
C LEU A 466 13.31 -20.12 -21.50
N ARG A 467 13.47 -20.31 -22.82
CA ARG A 467 13.11 -21.59 -23.48
C ARG A 467 13.88 -22.80 -22.94
N ARG A 468 15.04 -22.56 -22.30
CA ARG A 468 15.90 -23.59 -21.69
C ARG A 468 15.47 -24.00 -20.28
N GLN A 469 14.36 -23.47 -19.77
CA GLN A 469 13.84 -23.76 -18.43
C GLN A 469 12.42 -24.33 -18.54
N ASP A 470 12.24 -25.61 -18.23
CA ASP A 470 10.95 -26.30 -18.41
C ASP A 470 9.83 -25.68 -17.56
N GLY A 471 8.76 -25.30 -18.26
CA GLY A 471 7.57 -24.64 -17.71
C GLY A 471 7.70 -23.12 -17.53
N ALA A 472 8.91 -22.55 -17.46
CA ALA A 472 9.14 -21.16 -17.04
C ALA A 472 8.36 -20.11 -17.87
N LEU A 473 8.28 -20.29 -19.19
CA LEU A 473 7.51 -19.40 -20.07
C LEU A 473 5.98 -19.50 -19.86
N GLY A 474 5.48 -20.68 -19.46
CA GLY A 474 4.07 -20.87 -19.10
C GLY A 474 3.75 -20.29 -17.73
N ASP A 475 4.64 -20.47 -16.75
CA ASP A 475 4.52 -19.85 -15.42
C ASP A 475 4.56 -18.32 -15.53
N LEU A 476 5.41 -17.76 -16.40
CA LEU A 476 5.51 -16.32 -16.63
C LEU A 476 4.26 -15.78 -17.33
N ALA A 477 3.68 -16.53 -18.27
CA ALA A 477 2.40 -16.18 -18.88
C ALA A 477 1.27 -16.13 -17.84
N ARG A 478 1.20 -17.11 -16.92
CA ARG A 478 0.22 -17.14 -15.80
C ARG A 478 0.47 -16.02 -14.78
N LEU A 479 1.72 -15.65 -14.51
CA LEU A 479 2.06 -14.55 -13.61
C LEU A 479 1.66 -13.19 -14.19
N LEU A 480 1.86 -13.00 -15.49
CA LEU A 480 1.49 -11.78 -16.19
C LEU A 480 -0.02 -11.71 -16.51
N LEU A 481 -0.70 -12.86 -16.65
CA LEU A 481 -2.16 -12.99 -16.82
C LEU A 481 -2.75 -14.02 -15.82
N PRO A 482 -2.98 -13.63 -14.56
CA PRO A 482 -3.44 -14.53 -13.51
C PRO A 482 -4.89 -14.99 -13.72
N SER A 483 -5.07 -16.25 -14.10
CA SER A 483 -6.37 -16.90 -14.16
C SER A 483 -6.87 -17.28 -12.75
N LEU A 484 -8.19 -17.41 -12.60
CA LEU A 484 -8.85 -17.59 -11.30
C LEU A 484 -8.92 -19.05 -10.82
N ASN A 485 -8.68 -20.00 -11.73
CA ASN A 485 -8.95 -21.43 -11.51
C ASN A 485 -7.69 -22.28 -11.29
N GLU A 486 -6.50 -21.68 -11.36
CA GLU A 486 -5.23 -22.41 -11.29
C GLU A 486 -4.53 -22.17 -9.94
N PRO A 487 -4.26 -23.23 -9.15
CA PRO A 487 -3.44 -23.11 -7.94
C PRO A 487 -2.03 -22.63 -8.30
N ALA A 488 -1.44 -21.77 -7.46
CA ALA A 488 -0.06 -21.30 -7.62
C ALA A 488 0.97 -22.42 -7.32
N THR A 489 1.12 -23.37 -8.25
CA THR A 489 2.12 -24.43 -8.17
C THR A 489 3.53 -23.87 -8.37
N GLY A 490 4.31 -23.87 -7.29
CA GLY A 490 5.71 -23.40 -7.32
C GLY A 490 5.80 -21.87 -7.24
N SER A 491 5.71 -21.32 -6.03
CA SER A 491 5.70 -19.86 -5.84
C SER A 491 7.05 -19.26 -5.45
N ALA A 492 7.98 -20.06 -4.90
CA ALA A 492 9.39 -19.64 -4.80
C ALA A 492 9.97 -19.32 -6.20
N ARG A 493 9.48 -20.02 -7.24
CA ARG A 493 9.77 -19.69 -8.65
C ARG A 493 9.43 -18.24 -8.99
N TRP A 494 8.45 -17.57 -8.39
CA TRP A 494 7.99 -16.26 -8.89
C TRP A 494 9.08 -15.18 -8.81
N SER A 495 9.76 -15.07 -7.67
CA SER A 495 10.89 -14.15 -7.52
C SER A 495 12.05 -14.54 -8.43
N GLU A 496 12.35 -15.85 -8.56
CA GLU A 496 13.40 -16.34 -9.46
C GLU A 496 13.08 -16.14 -10.94
N LEU A 497 11.81 -16.24 -11.32
CA LEU A 497 11.31 -16.17 -12.69
C LEU A 497 11.20 -14.73 -13.17
N LEU A 498 10.78 -13.81 -12.28
CA LEU A 498 10.90 -12.38 -12.53
C LEU A 498 12.38 -11.97 -12.63
N LEU A 499 13.25 -12.50 -11.76
CA LEU A 499 14.69 -12.26 -11.83
C LEU A 499 15.32 -12.81 -13.13
N ALA A 500 14.95 -14.03 -13.54
CA ALA A 500 15.39 -14.64 -14.79
C ALA A 500 14.81 -13.94 -16.03
N CYS A 501 13.57 -13.45 -15.96
CA CYS A 501 12.97 -12.58 -16.98
C CYS A 501 13.75 -11.27 -17.11
N LEU A 502 14.13 -10.63 -16.01
CA LEU A 502 14.95 -9.42 -16.02
C LEU A 502 16.36 -9.68 -16.55
N HIS A 503 17.00 -10.80 -16.18
CA HIS A 503 18.28 -11.22 -16.78
C HIS A 503 18.18 -11.49 -18.29
N ALA A 504 17.12 -12.16 -18.75
CA ALA A 504 16.83 -12.38 -20.17
C ALA A 504 16.46 -11.08 -20.91
N LEU A 505 15.92 -10.07 -20.20
CA LEU A 505 15.75 -8.72 -20.73
C LEU A 505 17.06 -7.93 -20.75
N ILE A 506 18.07 -8.26 -19.96
CA ILE A 506 19.39 -7.58 -19.98
C ILE A 506 20.33 -8.20 -21.03
N GLU A 507 20.22 -9.51 -21.30
CA GLU A 507 21.08 -10.25 -22.24
C GLU A 507 21.22 -9.69 -23.67
N PRO A 508 20.17 -9.13 -24.32
CA PRO A 508 20.29 -8.56 -25.67
C PRO A 508 21.11 -7.27 -25.79
N GLY A 509 21.57 -6.68 -24.68
CA GLY A 509 22.29 -5.40 -24.65
C GLY A 509 21.67 -4.40 -23.66
N PRO A 510 22.26 -3.20 -23.54
CA PRO A 510 22.00 -2.27 -22.44
C PRO A 510 20.52 -2.03 -22.14
N LEU A 511 20.15 -2.11 -20.86
CA LEU A 511 18.80 -1.89 -20.35
C LEU A 511 18.81 -0.79 -19.29
N CYS A 512 17.87 0.17 -19.40
CA CYS A 512 17.56 1.10 -18.33
C CYS A 512 16.28 0.67 -17.60
N LEU A 513 16.32 0.60 -16.28
CA LEU A 513 15.18 0.38 -15.40
C LEU A 513 14.90 1.66 -14.61
N LEU A 514 13.79 2.33 -14.93
CA LEU A 514 13.31 3.51 -14.23
C LEU A 514 12.22 3.10 -13.23
N VAL A 515 12.32 3.58 -11.99
CA VAL A 515 11.43 3.23 -10.89
C VAL A 515 10.96 4.51 -10.20
N ASP A 516 9.79 5.03 -10.61
CA ASP A 516 9.22 6.26 -10.03
C ASP A 516 8.31 5.96 -8.82
N ASP A 517 8.12 6.95 -7.97
CA ASP A 517 7.32 6.87 -6.73
C ASP A 517 7.68 5.65 -5.84
N ALA A 518 8.97 5.31 -5.74
CA ALA A 518 9.47 4.07 -5.14
C ALA A 518 9.08 3.87 -3.66
N HIS A 519 8.75 4.97 -2.97
CA HIS A 519 8.19 5.03 -1.62
C HIS A 519 6.76 4.45 -1.47
N TRP A 520 6.24 3.81 -2.52
CA TRP A 520 5.00 3.02 -2.57
C TRP A 520 5.17 1.65 -3.25
N LEU A 521 6.39 1.12 -3.33
CA LEU A 521 6.62 -0.27 -3.78
C LEU A 521 6.25 -1.27 -2.67
N ASP A 522 5.82 -2.46 -3.08
CA ASP A 522 5.70 -3.63 -2.22
C ASP A 522 7.08 -4.21 -1.84
N ALA A 523 7.15 -4.92 -0.71
CA ALA A 523 8.40 -5.46 -0.18
C ALA A 523 9.07 -6.46 -1.15
N SER A 524 8.28 -7.27 -1.84
CA SER A 524 8.72 -8.25 -2.84
C SER A 524 9.37 -7.59 -4.05
N SER A 525 8.83 -6.49 -4.56
CA SER A 525 9.45 -5.66 -5.61
C SER A 525 10.79 -5.07 -5.15
N ILE A 526 10.87 -4.59 -3.90
CA ILE A 526 12.11 -4.01 -3.35
C ILE A 526 13.18 -5.11 -3.18
N GLU A 527 12.80 -6.29 -2.69
CA GLU A 527 13.73 -7.42 -2.56
C GLU A 527 14.18 -7.95 -3.93
N LEU A 528 13.31 -7.94 -4.95
CA LEU A 528 13.70 -8.26 -6.32
C LEU A 528 14.76 -7.28 -6.86
N LEU A 529 14.68 -5.99 -6.53
CA LEU A 529 15.74 -5.01 -6.87
C LEU A 529 17.07 -5.35 -6.19
N ARG A 530 17.06 -5.78 -4.92
CA ARG A 530 18.29 -6.22 -4.21
C ARG A 530 18.89 -7.46 -4.86
N ARG A 531 18.07 -8.49 -5.12
CA ARG A 531 18.49 -9.71 -5.83
C ARG A 531 19.02 -9.41 -7.24
N LEU A 532 18.42 -8.45 -7.96
CA LEU A 532 18.88 -8.03 -9.29
C LEU A 532 20.26 -7.38 -9.23
N ARG A 533 20.52 -6.47 -8.28
CA ARG A 533 21.87 -5.92 -8.04
C ARG A 533 22.89 -7.04 -7.82
N ASP A 534 22.58 -7.94 -6.89
CA ASP A 534 23.53 -8.94 -6.40
C ASP A 534 23.81 -10.08 -7.40
N THR A 535 22.93 -10.27 -8.39
CA THR A 535 23.09 -11.29 -9.45
C THR A 535 23.44 -10.73 -10.82
N CYS A 536 23.44 -9.41 -11.03
CA CYS A 536 23.83 -8.83 -12.32
C CYS A 536 25.32 -8.94 -12.62
N GLY A 537 26.20 -8.68 -11.65
CA GLY A 537 27.64 -8.59 -11.90
C GLY A 537 27.98 -7.52 -12.96
N GLU A 538 28.93 -7.81 -13.83
CA GLU A 538 29.32 -6.95 -14.97
C GLU A 538 28.31 -7.09 -16.14
N ARG A 539 27.07 -6.65 -15.91
CA ARG A 539 26.01 -6.55 -16.93
C ARG A 539 25.65 -5.09 -17.19
N ALA A 540 25.30 -4.81 -18.46
CA ALA A 540 24.87 -3.51 -18.95
C ALA A 540 23.46 -3.11 -18.45
N LEU A 541 23.34 -2.75 -17.18
CA LEU A 541 22.12 -2.30 -16.52
C LEU A 541 22.33 -0.95 -15.83
N LEU A 542 21.46 0.02 -16.13
CA LEU A 542 21.27 1.22 -15.33
C LEU A 542 19.94 1.10 -14.58
N VAL A 543 19.96 1.26 -13.25
CA VAL A 543 18.74 1.41 -12.43
C VAL A 543 18.67 2.85 -11.93
N VAL A 544 17.54 3.54 -12.15
CA VAL A 544 17.27 4.90 -11.65
C VAL A 544 16.00 4.89 -10.82
N VAL A 545 16.07 5.31 -9.55
CA VAL A 545 14.95 5.20 -8.60
C VAL A 545 14.58 6.56 -8.01
N GLY A 546 13.31 6.95 -8.06
CA GLY A 546 12.78 8.19 -7.48
C GLY A 546 12.12 7.97 -6.12
N GLU A 547 12.66 8.57 -5.05
CA GLU A 547 12.16 8.43 -3.66
C GLU A 547 11.90 9.81 -3.02
N ARG A 548 11.04 9.89 -1.98
CA ARG A 548 10.83 11.12 -1.20
C ARG A 548 11.79 11.17 -0.02
N THR A 549 12.34 12.35 0.28
CA THR A 549 13.27 12.60 1.39
C THR A 549 12.75 12.06 2.73
N GLU A 550 11.50 12.38 3.08
CA GLU A 550 10.80 11.94 4.31
C GLU A 550 10.74 10.41 4.54
N ARG A 551 10.91 9.60 3.48
CA ARG A 551 10.78 8.15 3.52
C ARG A 551 12.02 7.41 3.03
N GLY A 552 13.12 8.13 2.76
CA GLY A 552 14.31 7.68 2.02
C GLY A 552 15.12 6.57 2.71
N HIS A 553 14.57 5.36 2.77
CA HIS A 553 15.11 4.21 3.50
C HIS A 553 15.06 2.90 2.69
N LEU A 554 14.26 2.81 1.62
CA LEU A 554 13.94 1.53 0.99
C LEU A 554 15.14 0.92 0.25
N LEU A 555 16.00 1.78 -0.32
CA LEU A 555 17.22 1.41 -1.04
C LEU A 555 18.49 2.00 -0.40
N THR A 556 18.76 1.62 0.85
CA THR A 556 20.04 1.85 1.57
C THR A 556 21.22 1.04 1.00
N LEU A 557 21.26 0.83 -0.32
CA LEU A 557 22.22 -0.02 -1.01
C LEU A 557 23.62 0.63 -1.07
N PRO A 558 24.72 -0.06 -0.71
CA PRO A 558 26.08 0.40 -1.00
C PRO A 558 26.34 0.45 -2.51
N GLY A 559 27.29 1.31 -2.93
CA GLY A 559 27.68 1.48 -4.33
C GLY A 559 26.76 2.34 -5.20
N ARG A 560 25.75 3.02 -4.60
CA ARG A 560 24.81 3.90 -5.32
C ARG A 560 25.32 5.33 -5.49
N THR A 561 24.95 5.96 -6.61
CA THR A 561 25.06 7.40 -6.85
C THR A 561 23.77 8.09 -6.44
N THR A 562 23.81 8.94 -5.41
CA THR A 562 22.64 9.74 -5.01
C THR A 562 22.61 11.06 -5.79
N LEU A 563 21.44 11.40 -6.35
CA LEU A 563 21.14 12.67 -7.02
C LEU A 563 20.06 13.40 -6.20
N GLU A 564 20.48 14.33 -5.35
CA GLU A 564 19.58 15.11 -4.51
C GLU A 564 19.07 16.34 -5.28
N LEU A 565 17.77 16.38 -5.57
CA LEU A 565 17.16 17.48 -6.30
C LEU A 565 16.85 18.64 -5.35
N GLN A 566 17.77 19.60 -5.28
CA GLN A 566 17.53 20.92 -4.68
C GLN A 566 16.48 21.72 -5.47
N GLY A 567 16.00 22.84 -4.93
CA GLY A 567 15.22 23.82 -5.71
C GLY A 567 15.98 24.32 -6.94
N LEU A 568 15.27 24.67 -8.02
CA LEU A 568 15.84 25.39 -9.16
C LEU A 568 16.44 26.72 -8.69
N SER A 569 17.61 27.09 -9.22
CA SER A 569 18.18 28.41 -8.96
C SER A 569 17.27 29.52 -9.48
N ALA A 570 17.37 30.73 -8.94
CA ALA A 570 16.55 31.87 -9.37
C ALA A 570 16.64 32.16 -10.89
N ALA A 571 17.75 31.81 -11.54
CA ALA A 571 17.91 31.92 -12.99
C ALA A 571 17.14 30.83 -13.75
N GLU A 572 17.22 29.57 -13.32
CA GLU A 572 16.47 28.45 -13.91
C GLU A 572 14.95 28.60 -13.66
N ALA A 573 14.57 29.08 -12.47
CA ALA A 573 13.19 29.42 -12.15
C ALA A 573 12.65 30.57 -13.03
N ALA A 574 13.48 31.59 -13.32
CA ALA A 574 13.12 32.67 -14.24
C ALA A 574 12.99 32.20 -15.69
N GLU A 575 13.87 31.31 -16.15
CA GLU A 575 13.79 30.69 -17.47
C GLU A 575 12.53 29.82 -17.59
N LEU A 576 12.23 28.98 -16.60
CA LEU A 576 11.03 28.14 -16.58
C LEU A 576 9.76 29.00 -16.62
N ALA A 577 9.67 30.02 -15.76
CA ALA A 577 8.54 30.95 -15.75
C ALA A 577 8.38 31.70 -17.09
N GLY A 578 9.50 32.08 -17.73
CA GLY A 578 9.49 32.71 -19.06
C GLY A 578 9.02 31.78 -20.18
N GLN A 579 9.37 30.49 -20.15
CA GLN A 579 8.89 29.50 -21.10
C GLN A 579 7.40 29.14 -20.92
N LEU A 580 6.89 29.19 -19.68
CA LEU A 580 5.49 28.93 -19.34
C LEU A 580 4.54 30.08 -19.73
N GLY A 581 5.03 31.32 -19.73
CA GLY A 581 4.23 32.51 -20.06
C GLY A 581 5.12 33.72 -20.36
N ALA A 582 5.33 33.99 -21.64
CA ALA A 582 6.26 35.02 -22.13
C ALA A 582 5.84 36.48 -21.84
N ALA A 583 4.72 36.69 -21.13
CA ALA A 583 4.06 37.98 -20.95
C ALA A 583 3.72 38.34 -19.49
N LEU A 584 4.26 37.62 -18.51
CA LEU A 584 4.16 38.01 -17.10
C LEU A 584 5.05 39.24 -16.80
N PRO A 585 4.50 40.33 -16.21
CA PRO A 585 5.29 41.49 -15.81
C PRO A 585 6.44 41.14 -14.87
N GLU A 586 7.58 41.82 -15.02
CA GLU A 586 8.80 41.59 -14.24
C GLU A 586 8.58 41.49 -12.72
N PRO A 587 7.78 42.36 -12.05
CA PRO A 587 7.53 42.24 -10.61
C PRO A 587 6.78 40.96 -10.25
N VAL A 588 5.81 40.54 -11.06
CA VAL A 588 5.01 39.33 -10.83
C VAL A 588 5.85 38.09 -11.08
N ARG A 589 6.62 38.05 -12.18
CA ARG A 589 7.53 36.93 -12.47
C ARG A 589 8.57 36.77 -11.34
N ARG A 590 9.09 37.88 -10.79
CA ARG A 590 9.97 37.86 -9.62
C ARG A 590 9.28 37.32 -8.37
N ARG A 591 8.08 37.79 -8.03
CA ARG A 591 7.29 37.29 -6.88
C ARG A 591 7.04 35.77 -6.97
N ILE A 592 6.80 35.24 -8.18
CA ILE A 592 6.63 33.81 -8.45
C ILE A 592 7.94 33.05 -8.18
N ILE A 593 9.08 33.54 -8.69
CA ILE A 593 10.39 32.93 -8.45
C ILE A 593 10.75 32.93 -6.95
N GLU A 594 10.48 34.04 -6.26
CA GLU A 594 10.77 34.21 -4.83
C GLU A 594 9.91 33.30 -3.95
N ARG A 595 8.59 33.21 -4.17
CA ARG A 595 7.70 32.32 -3.38
C ARG A 595 7.81 30.85 -3.74
N ALA A 596 8.25 30.50 -4.95
CA ALA A 596 8.39 29.10 -5.35
C ALA A 596 9.52 28.36 -4.63
N GLU A 597 10.52 29.10 -4.11
CA GLU A 597 11.76 28.55 -3.52
C GLU A 597 12.44 27.49 -4.42
N GLY A 598 12.28 27.65 -5.73
CA GLY A 598 12.81 26.74 -6.76
C GLY A 598 11.99 25.47 -7.03
N VAL A 599 10.81 25.27 -6.42
CA VAL A 599 9.94 24.10 -6.65
C VAL A 599 9.28 24.19 -8.05
N PRO A 600 9.60 23.30 -9.02
CA PRO A 600 9.12 23.43 -10.39
C PRO A 600 7.60 23.33 -10.53
N LEU A 601 6.95 22.44 -9.78
CA LEU A 601 5.49 22.30 -9.83
C LEU A 601 4.77 23.58 -9.37
N PHE A 602 5.32 24.28 -8.37
CA PHE A 602 4.76 25.55 -7.91
C PHE A 602 4.90 26.63 -9.00
N LEU A 603 6.04 26.69 -9.69
CA LEU A 603 6.27 27.58 -10.84
C LEU A 603 5.31 27.27 -12.01
N GLU A 604 5.22 26.01 -12.43
CA GLU A 604 4.37 25.59 -13.56
C GLU A 604 2.90 25.98 -13.36
N GLU A 605 2.38 25.76 -12.16
CA GLU A 605 0.97 25.97 -11.86
C GLU A 605 0.67 27.45 -11.51
N SER A 606 1.60 28.19 -10.88
CA SER A 606 1.46 29.64 -10.65
C SER A 606 1.37 30.43 -11.97
N VAL A 607 2.26 30.12 -12.92
CA VAL A 607 2.25 30.78 -14.24
C VAL A 607 1.03 30.36 -15.06
N ARG A 608 0.59 29.09 -14.96
CA ARG A 608 -0.64 28.61 -15.61
C ARG A 608 -1.87 29.37 -15.11
N MET A 609 -2.06 29.47 -13.80
CA MET A 609 -3.17 30.19 -13.17
C MET A 609 -3.25 31.65 -13.65
N LEU A 610 -2.12 32.37 -13.59
CA LEU A 610 -2.04 33.77 -14.03
C LEU A 610 -2.18 33.95 -15.55
N ASN A 611 -1.88 32.94 -16.37
CA ASN A 611 -2.15 32.94 -17.81
C ASN A 611 -3.65 32.74 -18.16
N HIS A 612 -4.46 32.18 -17.24
CA HIS A 612 -5.89 31.93 -17.48
C HIS A 612 -6.80 33.10 -17.05
N ARG A 613 -6.31 34.06 -16.26
CA ARG A 613 -7.08 35.24 -15.83
C ARG A 613 -6.84 36.44 -16.76
N ASP A 614 -7.92 37.07 -17.20
CA ASP A 614 -7.90 38.16 -18.19
C ASP A 614 -7.40 39.50 -17.61
N ARG A 615 -6.07 39.62 -17.47
CA ARG A 615 -5.29 40.87 -17.39
C ARG A 615 -5.55 41.88 -16.25
N GLU A 616 -6.34 41.59 -15.23
CA GLU A 616 -6.30 42.37 -13.97
C GLU A 616 -5.15 41.85 -13.09
N VAL A 617 -3.95 42.41 -13.30
CA VAL A 617 -2.70 41.93 -12.71
C VAL A 617 -2.39 42.64 -11.38
N ASP A 618 -3.22 42.34 -10.38
CA ASP A 618 -2.97 42.67 -8.95
C ASP A 618 -2.95 41.40 -8.08
N GLY A 619 -2.76 40.23 -8.72
CA GLY A 619 -2.85 38.90 -8.09
C GLY A 619 -1.68 38.59 -7.13
N ASP A 620 -2.03 38.30 -5.88
CA ASP A 620 -1.08 37.99 -4.81
C ASP A 620 -0.64 36.51 -4.84
N VAL A 621 0.34 36.19 -5.70
CA VAL A 621 1.01 34.87 -5.85
C VAL A 621 0.98 34.02 -4.56
N PRO A 622 0.53 32.75 -4.58
CA PRO A 622 0.27 31.96 -3.36
C PRO A 622 1.49 31.63 -2.48
N ALA A 623 1.28 31.50 -1.17
CA ALA A 623 2.32 31.18 -0.19
C ALA A 623 2.62 29.68 -0.07
N THR A 624 1.66 28.82 -0.41
CA THR A 624 1.84 27.36 -0.33
C THR A 624 1.35 26.66 -1.59
N LEU A 625 1.92 25.48 -1.85
CA LEU A 625 1.46 24.58 -2.90
C LEU A 625 0.05 24.02 -2.60
N GLU A 626 -0.36 23.94 -1.33
CA GLU A 626 -1.71 23.51 -0.95
C GLU A 626 -2.77 24.53 -1.41
N ASP A 627 -2.56 25.81 -1.10
CA ASP A 627 -3.48 26.90 -1.47
C ASP A 627 -3.58 27.02 -3.00
N LEU A 628 -2.45 26.93 -3.71
CA LEU A 628 -2.40 26.96 -5.17
C LEU A 628 -3.18 25.79 -5.82
N LEU A 629 -3.05 24.57 -5.28
CA LEU A 629 -3.80 23.41 -5.79
C LEU A 629 -5.30 23.54 -5.50
N MET A 630 -5.68 24.15 -4.37
CA MET A 630 -7.07 24.45 -4.00
C MET A 630 -7.69 25.55 -4.87
N VAL A 631 -6.95 26.62 -5.18
CA VAL A 631 -7.39 27.65 -6.13
C VAL A 631 -7.63 27.04 -7.51
N ARG A 632 -6.73 26.19 -8.01
CA ARG A 632 -6.93 25.48 -9.29
C ARG A 632 -8.12 24.51 -9.27
N LEU A 633 -8.51 23.99 -8.10
CA LEU A 633 -9.74 23.19 -7.94
C LEU A 633 -11.01 24.04 -7.93
N ASP A 634 -10.98 25.25 -7.34
CA ASP A 634 -12.09 26.20 -7.41
C ASP A 634 -12.26 26.82 -8.82
N GLU A 635 -11.17 27.00 -9.58
CA GLU A 635 -11.20 27.49 -10.97
C GLU A 635 -11.92 26.52 -11.94
N LEU A 636 -12.16 25.26 -11.55
CA LEU A 636 -13.03 24.32 -12.26
C LEU A 636 -14.52 24.65 -12.14
N GLY A 637 -14.93 25.43 -11.14
CA GLY A 637 -16.34 25.67 -10.82
C GLY A 637 -17.14 24.36 -10.71
N PRO A 638 -18.20 24.16 -11.53
CA PRO A 638 -19.05 22.97 -11.44
C PRO A 638 -18.33 21.65 -11.77
N ASP A 639 -17.22 21.67 -12.52
CA ASP A 639 -16.42 20.48 -12.81
C ASP A 639 -15.64 19.95 -11.59
N ARG A 640 -15.53 20.76 -10.52
CA ARG A 640 -14.82 20.40 -9.27
C ARG A 640 -15.38 19.16 -8.61
N VAL A 641 -16.72 19.01 -8.55
CA VAL A 641 -17.38 17.86 -7.91
C VAL A 641 -17.02 16.55 -8.61
N LEU A 642 -16.86 16.59 -9.94
CA LEU A 642 -16.38 15.44 -10.71
C LEU A 642 -14.90 15.16 -10.45
N ALA A 643 -14.04 16.18 -10.40
CA ALA A 643 -12.62 16.02 -10.05
C ALA A 643 -12.44 15.41 -8.64
N GLN A 644 -13.26 15.84 -7.69
CA GLN A 644 -13.36 15.23 -6.36
C GLN A 644 -13.81 13.77 -6.44
N LEU A 645 -14.94 13.46 -7.11
CA LEU A 645 -15.46 12.11 -7.22
C LEU A 645 -14.41 11.13 -7.77
N VAL A 646 -13.77 11.46 -8.89
CA VAL A 646 -12.80 10.55 -9.54
C VAL A 646 -11.49 10.42 -8.77
N SER A 647 -11.16 11.36 -7.88
CA SER A 647 -10.00 11.23 -6.99
C SER A 647 -10.10 10.02 -6.04
N VAL A 648 -11.33 9.58 -5.72
CA VAL A 648 -11.59 8.41 -4.88
C VAL A 648 -11.27 7.09 -5.59
N LEU A 649 -11.34 7.05 -6.93
CA LEU A 649 -10.91 5.90 -7.74
C LEU A 649 -9.37 5.74 -7.78
N GLY A 650 -8.63 6.84 -7.55
CA GLY A 650 -7.17 6.85 -7.44
C GLY A 650 -6.49 7.85 -8.39
N ARG A 651 -5.19 7.66 -8.62
CA ARG A 651 -4.41 8.47 -9.59
C ARG A 651 -4.69 8.08 -11.03
N GLU A 652 -4.97 6.81 -11.28
CA GLU A 652 -5.18 6.18 -12.59
C GLU A 652 -6.39 5.25 -12.47
N PHE A 653 -7.36 5.34 -13.39
CA PHE A 653 -8.61 4.58 -13.34
C PHE A 653 -9.15 4.30 -14.75
N SER A 654 -9.93 3.22 -14.91
CA SER A 654 -10.57 2.89 -16.19
C SER A 654 -11.84 3.71 -16.40
N SER A 655 -12.20 4.00 -17.66
CA SER A 655 -13.47 4.66 -17.96
C SER A 655 -14.67 3.84 -17.48
N VAL A 656 -14.59 2.51 -17.58
CA VAL A 656 -15.67 1.59 -17.16
C VAL A 656 -16.02 1.75 -15.67
N HIS A 657 -15.03 1.94 -14.79
CA HIS A 657 -15.28 2.20 -13.37
C HIS A 657 -15.81 3.61 -13.09
N LEU A 658 -15.45 4.60 -13.93
CA LEU A 658 -16.03 5.94 -13.86
C LEU A 658 -17.49 5.94 -14.28
N ASP A 659 -17.81 5.33 -15.42
CA ASP A 659 -19.17 5.28 -15.97
C ASP A 659 -20.12 4.58 -14.99
N ALA A 660 -19.73 3.40 -14.49
CA ALA A 660 -20.51 2.65 -13.49
C ALA A 660 -20.64 3.38 -12.13
N LEU A 661 -19.66 4.24 -11.76
CA LEU A 661 -19.77 5.11 -10.59
C LEU A 661 -20.77 6.24 -10.83
N LEU A 662 -20.75 6.88 -12.01
CA LEU A 662 -21.69 7.93 -12.37
C LEU A 662 -23.14 7.43 -12.51
N GLU A 663 -23.36 6.14 -12.76
CA GLU A 663 -24.70 5.54 -12.75
C GLU A 663 -25.32 5.39 -11.33
N GLN A 664 -24.53 5.50 -10.25
CA GLN A 664 -25.06 5.28 -8.89
C GLN A 664 -25.99 6.41 -8.41
N SER A 665 -27.06 6.05 -7.71
CA SER A 665 -27.97 7.00 -7.03
C SER A 665 -27.44 7.40 -5.66
N ASP A 666 -26.51 8.36 -5.62
CA ASP A 666 -26.05 9.03 -4.40
C ASP A 666 -25.98 10.56 -4.62
N PRO A 667 -26.40 11.41 -3.67
CA PRO A 667 -26.49 12.87 -3.90
C PRO A 667 -25.19 13.58 -4.30
N PHE A 668 -24.01 13.02 -3.98
CA PHE A 668 -22.72 13.54 -4.41
C PHE A 668 -22.38 13.09 -5.84
N VAL A 669 -22.65 11.82 -6.15
CA VAL A 669 -22.50 11.25 -7.50
C VAL A 669 -23.45 11.94 -8.50
N GLU A 670 -24.71 12.12 -8.14
CA GLU A 670 -25.70 12.76 -9.02
C GLU A 670 -25.35 14.22 -9.29
N ARG A 671 -24.78 14.93 -8.30
CA ARG A 671 -24.24 16.28 -8.48
C ARG A 671 -23.06 16.27 -9.46
N ALA A 672 -22.07 15.39 -9.26
CA ALA A 672 -20.93 15.25 -10.16
C ALA A 672 -21.36 14.96 -11.62
N ARG A 673 -22.37 14.09 -11.81
CA ARG A 673 -22.95 13.76 -13.12
C ARG A 673 -23.72 14.92 -13.77
N GLN A 674 -24.38 15.76 -12.98
CA GLN A 674 -25.18 16.89 -13.49
C GLN A 674 -24.35 18.15 -13.75
N GLN A 675 -23.29 18.37 -12.96
CA GLN A 675 -22.48 19.58 -12.98
C GLN A 675 -21.17 19.43 -13.78
N GLY A 676 -20.55 18.24 -13.79
CA GLY A 676 -19.21 18.04 -14.32
C GLY A 676 -19.11 17.38 -15.70
N SER A 677 -18.03 17.70 -16.40
CA SER A 677 -17.66 17.24 -17.74
C SER A 677 -16.23 16.68 -17.74
N VAL A 678 -16.08 15.42 -18.13
CA VAL A 678 -14.76 14.78 -18.32
C VAL A 678 -13.92 15.53 -19.36
N GLY A 679 -14.56 16.14 -20.37
CA GLY A 679 -13.89 16.98 -21.36
C GLY A 679 -13.25 18.21 -20.73
N SER A 680 -13.96 18.92 -19.85
CA SER A 680 -13.44 20.09 -19.13
C SER A 680 -12.25 19.73 -18.22
N LEU A 681 -12.29 18.55 -17.58
CA LEU A 681 -11.16 18.05 -16.79
C LEU A 681 -9.93 17.67 -17.63
N LEU A 682 -10.10 17.33 -18.91
CA LEU A 682 -9.01 17.11 -19.87
C LEU A 682 -8.47 18.45 -20.41
N ASP A 683 -9.35 19.36 -20.83
CA ASP A 683 -8.99 20.66 -21.41
C ASP A 683 -8.28 21.57 -20.38
N SER A 684 -8.72 21.55 -19.11
CA SER A 684 -8.02 22.21 -18.00
C SER A 684 -6.68 21.54 -17.63
N GLY A 685 -6.38 20.35 -18.17
CA GLY A 685 -5.19 19.56 -17.85
C GLY A 685 -5.16 19.05 -16.40
N MET A 686 -6.32 18.81 -15.78
CA MET A 686 -6.42 18.14 -14.48
C MET A 686 -6.26 16.62 -14.66
N LEU A 687 -6.96 16.08 -15.64
CA LEU A 687 -6.82 14.72 -16.14
C LEU A 687 -6.03 14.73 -17.46
N GLN A 688 -5.56 13.56 -17.85
CA GLN A 688 -4.96 13.24 -19.14
C GLN A 688 -5.34 11.79 -19.50
N PRO A 689 -5.41 11.42 -20.79
CA PRO A 689 -5.62 10.03 -21.19
C PRO A 689 -4.49 9.11 -20.70
N LEU A 690 -4.79 7.82 -20.56
CA LEU A 690 -3.81 6.77 -20.36
C LEU A 690 -3.67 5.97 -21.66
N ASP A 691 -2.51 6.07 -22.31
CA ASP A 691 -2.21 5.29 -23.52
C ASP A 691 -2.04 3.80 -23.17
N GLY A 692 -2.92 2.95 -23.71
CA GLY A 692 -2.92 1.51 -23.41
C GLY A 692 -3.99 0.71 -24.16
N PRO A 693 -4.03 -0.63 -23.97
CA PRO A 693 -5.00 -1.51 -24.63
C PRO A 693 -6.44 -1.39 -24.08
N GLN A 694 -6.65 -0.71 -22.95
CA GLN A 694 -7.97 -0.29 -22.48
C GLN A 694 -7.97 1.22 -22.23
N PRO A 695 -9.06 1.94 -22.57
CA PRO A 695 -9.15 3.38 -22.33
C PRO A 695 -9.25 3.68 -20.83
N GLY A 696 -8.30 4.48 -20.34
CA GLY A 696 -8.26 4.95 -18.98
C GLY A 696 -7.92 6.44 -18.89
N LEU A 697 -8.10 6.99 -17.70
CA LEU A 697 -7.80 8.37 -17.35
C LEU A 697 -6.84 8.37 -16.16
N ARG A 698 -5.97 9.38 -16.11
CA ARG A 698 -5.11 9.63 -14.95
C ARG A 698 -5.03 11.12 -14.65
N PHE A 699 -4.81 11.47 -13.38
CA PHE A 699 -4.49 12.85 -13.00
C PHE A 699 -3.14 13.27 -13.61
N LYS A 700 -3.01 14.55 -13.97
CA LYS A 700 -1.75 15.13 -14.46
C LYS A 700 -0.62 14.97 -13.44
N HIS A 701 -0.94 15.24 -12.16
CA HIS A 701 -0.03 15.15 -11.03
C HIS A 701 -0.71 14.48 -9.83
N ALA A 702 0.01 13.67 -9.05
CA ALA A 702 -0.54 13.02 -7.87
C ALA A 702 -1.07 14.02 -6.82
N LEU A 703 -0.41 15.17 -6.66
CA LEU A 703 -0.83 16.20 -5.70
C LEU A 703 -2.15 16.88 -6.06
N LEU A 704 -2.54 16.94 -7.35
CA LEU A 704 -3.87 17.40 -7.76
C LEU A 704 -4.95 16.42 -7.31
N ARG A 705 -4.69 15.11 -7.47
CA ARG A 705 -5.55 14.04 -6.98
C ARG A 705 -5.70 14.11 -5.46
N ASP A 706 -4.58 14.30 -4.75
CA ASP A 706 -4.57 14.31 -3.28
C ASP A 706 -5.23 15.57 -2.71
N ALA A 707 -5.09 16.74 -3.34
CA ALA A 707 -5.83 17.96 -2.99
C ALA A 707 -7.34 17.80 -3.25
N ALA A 708 -7.73 17.24 -4.41
CA ALA A 708 -9.13 16.95 -4.73
C ALA A 708 -9.75 16.02 -3.67
N TYR A 709 -9.07 14.90 -3.38
CA TYR A 709 -9.46 13.89 -2.38
C TYR A 709 -9.47 14.42 -0.94
N GLY A 710 -8.56 15.32 -0.61
CA GLY A 710 -8.48 15.99 0.69
C GLY A 710 -9.65 16.92 0.94
N SER A 711 -10.10 17.65 -0.10
CA SER A 711 -11.21 18.60 0.00
C SER A 711 -12.61 17.97 0.18
N ILE A 712 -12.74 16.64 -0.02
CA ILE A 712 -14.01 15.92 0.15
C ILE A 712 -14.33 15.74 1.64
N TRP A 713 -15.56 16.09 2.03
CA TRP A 713 -16.07 15.79 3.37
C TRP A 713 -15.96 14.31 3.75
N THR A 714 -15.72 14.07 5.04
CA THR A 714 -15.39 12.74 5.57
C THR A 714 -16.49 11.71 5.30
N ASP A 715 -17.76 12.12 5.33
CA ASP A 715 -18.89 11.20 5.14
C ASP A 715 -19.29 11.01 3.67
N ASP A 716 -19.15 12.02 2.82
CA ASP A 716 -19.20 11.87 1.36
C ASP A 716 -18.09 10.93 0.88
N ARG A 717 -16.87 11.13 1.36
CA ARG A 717 -15.73 10.26 1.07
C ARG A 717 -15.99 8.82 1.51
N LYS A 718 -16.57 8.59 2.69
CA LYS A 718 -17.01 7.25 3.13
C LYS A 718 -18.06 6.65 2.20
N ARG A 719 -19.09 7.43 1.81
CA ARG A 719 -20.15 6.97 0.88
C ARG A 719 -19.56 6.55 -0.46
N VAL A 720 -18.76 7.41 -1.09
CA VAL A 720 -18.12 7.12 -2.40
C VAL A 720 -17.17 5.92 -2.30
N HIS A 721 -16.36 5.79 -1.24
CA HIS A 721 -15.55 4.57 -1.04
C HIS A 721 -16.41 3.31 -0.90
N GLY A 722 -17.55 3.40 -0.22
CA GLY A 722 -18.53 2.32 -0.13
C GLY A 722 -19.06 1.93 -1.51
N LEU A 723 -19.51 2.90 -2.31
CA LEU A 723 -19.96 2.69 -3.69
C LEU A 723 -18.86 2.07 -4.57
N CYS A 724 -17.61 2.50 -4.44
CA CYS A 724 -16.49 1.92 -5.19
C CYS A 724 -16.25 0.45 -4.85
N ALA A 725 -16.28 0.07 -3.56
CA ALA A 725 -16.17 -1.33 -3.16
C ALA A 725 -17.36 -2.16 -3.67
N ASP A 726 -18.57 -1.64 -3.48
CA ASP A 726 -19.84 -2.24 -3.92
C ASP A 726 -19.89 -2.44 -5.45
N LEU A 727 -19.28 -1.54 -6.23
CA LEU A 727 -19.12 -1.65 -7.68
C LEU A 727 -18.07 -2.68 -8.08
N ILE A 728 -16.93 -2.74 -7.38
CA ILE A 728 -15.90 -3.75 -7.66
C ILE A 728 -16.46 -5.15 -7.39
N GLU A 729 -17.22 -5.37 -6.31
CA GLU A 729 -17.85 -6.67 -6.04
C GLU A 729 -18.94 -7.05 -7.05
N ARG A 730 -19.78 -6.11 -7.51
CA ARG A 730 -20.89 -6.39 -8.43
C ARG A 730 -20.49 -6.44 -9.91
N CYS A 731 -19.76 -5.45 -10.38
CA CYS A 731 -19.50 -5.22 -11.81
C CYS A 731 -18.18 -5.84 -12.27
N THR A 732 -17.19 -5.96 -11.38
CA THR A 732 -15.87 -6.54 -11.68
C THR A 732 -15.40 -7.50 -10.59
N PRO A 733 -16.19 -8.54 -10.23
CA PRO A 733 -15.84 -9.46 -9.14
C PRO A 733 -14.47 -10.12 -9.32
N GLU A 734 -14.00 -10.27 -10.55
CA GLU A 734 -12.65 -10.80 -10.85
C GLU A 734 -11.53 -9.84 -10.46
N LEU A 735 -11.73 -8.52 -10.56
CA LEU A 735 -10.81 -7.53 -9.99
C LEU A 735 -10.81 -7.64 -8.46
N GLY A 736 -11.97 -7.83 -7.84
CA GLY A 736 -12.09 -8.08 -6.40
C GLY A 736 -11.38 -9.35 -5.94
N ARG A 737 -11.47 -10.44 -6.71
CA ARG A 737 -10.78 -11.72 -6.43
C ARG A 737 -9.26 -11.66 -6.71
N GLN A 738 -8.83 -10.92 -7.73
CA GLN A 738 -7.40 -10.76 -8.07
C GLN A 738 -6.67 -9.74 -7.18
N ARG A 739 -7.39 -8.72 -6.68
CA ARG A 739 -6.89 -7.60 -5.87
C ARG A 739 -7.77 -7.33 -4.61
N PRO A 740 -7.93 -8.31 -3.71
CA PRO A 740 -8.69 -8.12 -2.46
C PRO A 740 -8.15 -6.98 -1.58
N GLU A 741 -6.88 -6.59 -1.71
CA GLU A 741 -6.30 -5.42 -1.06
C GLU A 741 -6.95 -4.08 -1.47
N LEU A 742 -7.46 -4.01 -2.71
CA LEU A 742 -8.19 -2.84 -3.22
C LEU A 742 -9.58 -2.74 -2.56
N LEU A 743 -10.34 -3.84 -2.55
CA LEU A 743 -11.61 -3.93 -1.81
C LEU A 743 -11.42 -3.58 -0.33
N ALA A 744 -10.41 -4.14 0.31
CA ALA A 744 -10.12 -3.90 1.71
C ALA A 744 -9.81 -2.41 2.00
N HIS A 745 -9.06 -1.74 1.12
CA HIS A 745 -8.84 -0.30 1.21
C HIS A 745 -10.14 0.50 1.10
N HIS A 746 -10.97 0.24 0.09
CA HIS A 746 -12.23 0.96 -0.07
C HIS A 746 -13.21 0.69 1.09
N PHE A 747 -13.37 -0.55 1.54
CA PHE A 747 -14.20 -0.86 2.72
C PHE A 747 -13.69 -0.19 4.00
N GLN A 748 -12.37 -0.15 4.22
CA GLN A 748 -11.79 0.50 5.40
C GLN A 748 -12.00 2.02 5.36
N ALA A 749 -11.78 2.65 4.20
CA ALA A 749 -12.02 4.09 4.01
C ALA A 749 -13.53 4.45 4.08
N ALA A 750 -14.42 3.51 3.76
CA ALA A 750 -15.87 3.61 3.99
C ALA A 750 -16.30 3.44 5.45
N GLY A 751 -15.39 3.07 6.36
CA GLY A 751 -15.72 2.72 7.75
C GLY A 751 -16.42 1.35 7.90
N ARG A 752 -16.49 0.55 6.83
CA ARG A 752 -17.10 -0.78 6.80
C ARG A 752 -16.10 -1.83 7.32
N ALA A 753 -15.79 -1.74 8.61
CA ALA A 753 -14.69 -2.46 9.25
C ALA A 753 -14.75 -3.99 9.06
N GLU A 754 -15.94 -4.57 9.04
CA GLU A 754 -16.12 -6.03 8.93
C GLU A 754 -15.84 -6.54 7.50
N GLN A 755 -16.39 -5.89 6.47
CA GLN A 755 -16.05 -6.19 5.06
C GLN A 755 -14.55 -5.96 4.81
N ALA A 756 -13.99 -4.87 5.36
CA ALA A 756 -12.56 -4.59 5.25
C ALA A 756 -11.69 -5.67 5.91
N ARG A 757 -12.08 -6.16 7.10
CA ARG A 757 -11.41 -7.27 7.79
C ARG A 757 -11.44 -8.56 6.97
N ARG A 758 -12.58 -8.91 6.37
CA ARG A 758 -12.71 -10.07 5.47
C ARG A 758 -11.82 -9.93 4.23
N ALA A 759 -11.81 -8.76 3.60
CA ALA A 759 -11.00 -8.48 2.42
C ALA A 759 -9.49 -8.44 2.72
N TRP A 760 -9.04 -7.87 3.84
CA TRP A 760 -7.63 -7.96 4.27
C TRP A 760 -7.21 -9.40 4.60
N LEU A 761 -8.09 -10.23 5.18
CA LEU A 761 -7.84 -11.67 5.37
C LEU A 761 -7.72 -12.40 4.02
N ALA A 762 -8.57 -12.07 3.04
CA ALA A 762 -8.45 -12.61 1.69
C ALA A 762 -7.13 -12.19 1.01
N ALA A 763 -6.71 -10.94 1.19
CA ALA A 763 -5.41 -10.45 0.70
C ALA A 763 -4.23 -11.15 1.38
N ALA A 764 -4.25 -11.34 2.71
CA ALA A 764 -3.22 -12.07 3.44
C ALA A 764 -3.14 -13.54 2.99
N LYS A 765 -4.29 -14.20 2.76
CA LYS A 765 -4.34 -15.57 2.20
C LYS A 765 -3.80 -15.64 0.77
N LEU A 766 -4.10 -14.64 -0.07
CA LEU A 766 -3.59 -14.56 -1.44
C LEU A 766 -2.07 -14.29 -1.46
N ALA A 767 -1.56 -13.42 -0.60
CA ALA A 767 -0.12 -13.19 -0.43
C ALA A 767 0.60 -14.46 0.08
N ALA A 768 -0.01 -15.18 1.04
CA ALA A 768 0.54 -16.44 1.54
C ALA A 768 0.58 -17.54 0.47
N ALA A 769 -0.47 -17.66 -0.35
CA ALA A 769 -0.50 -18.57 -1.50
C ALA A 769 0.52 -18.19 -2.59
N ARG A 770 0.94 -16.92 -2.64
CA ARG A 770 2.02 -16.37 -3.47
C ARG A 770 3.38 -16.33 -2.75
N PHE A 771 3.50 -16.93 -1.57
CA PHE A 771 4.70 -16.99 -0.72
C PHE A 771 5.34 -15.62 -0.45
N ALA A 772 4.55 -14.55 -0.55
CA ALA A 772 4.93 -13.19 -0.26
C ALA A 772 4.81 -12.97 1.25
N HIS A 773 5.75 -13.56 1.99
CA HIS A 773 5.63 -13.75 3.43
C HIS A 773 5.67 -12.41 4.20
N GLN A 774 6.36 -11.38 3.70
CA GLN A 774 6.34 -10.07 4.35
C GLN A 774 4.97 -9.39 4.19
N GLU A 775 4.44 -9.34 2.97
CA GLU A 775 3.10 -8.83 2.67
C GLU A 775 2.02 -9.62 3.42
N THR A 776 2.18 -10.94 3.56
CA THR A 776 1.29 -11.78 4.37
C THR A 776 1.20 -11.27 5.81
N VAL A 777 2.33 -10.92 6.43
CA VAL A 777 2.37 -10.37 7.80
C VAL A 777 1.75 -8.97 7.84
N GLU A 778 2.10 -8.08 6.92
CA GLU A 778 1.59 -6.70 6.88
C GLU A 778 0.07 -6.64 6.64
N LEU A 779 -0.44 -7.43 5.68
CA LEU A 779 -1.87 -7.53 5.36
C LEU A 779 -2.65 -8.17 6.52
N ALA A 780 -2.10 -9.21 7.15
CA ALA A 780 -2.74 -9.84 8.30
C ALA A 780 -2.79 -8.89 9.52
N GLN A 781 -1.74 -8.09 9.74
CA GLN A 781 -1.73 -7.05 10.77
C GLN A 781 -2.79 -5.98 10.52
N ARG A 782 -3.03 -5.55 9.28
CA ARG A 782 -4.14 -4.63 8.95
C ARG A 782 -5.51 -5.22 9.32
N ALA A 783 -5.74 -6.50 9.01
CA ALA A 783 -6.97 -7.19 9.42
C ALA A 783 -7.11 -7.30 10.96
N LEU A 784 -6.01 -7.56 11.68
CA LEU A 784 -5.99 -7.64 13.14
C LEU A 784 -6.23 -6.27 13.81
N VAL A 785 -5.81 -5.15 13.21
CA VAL A 785 -6.14 -3.79 13.72
C VAL A 785 -7.64 -3.52 13.65
N LEU A 786 -8.32 -3.96 12.58
CA LEU A 786 -9.78 -3.81 12.46
C LEU A 786 -10.58 -4.76 13.36
N HIS A 787 -9.97 -5.84 13.86
CA HIS A 787 -10.63 -6.82 14.72
C HIS A 787 -11.20 -6.19 16.02
N GLY A 788 -10.57 -5.14 16.55
CA GLY A 788 -11.07 -4.40 17.71
C GLY A 788 -12.27 -3.46 17.43
N GLN A 789 -12.67 -3.32 16.16
CA GLN A 789 -13.76 -2.43 15.72
C GLN A 789 -15.06 -3.20 15.37
N VAL A 790 -15.03 -4.54 15.47
CA VAL A 790 -16.13 -5.44 15.10
C VAL A 790 -16.69 -6.11 16.36
N PRO A 791 -18.02 -6.26 16.53
CA PRO A 791 -18.63 -7.03 17.62
C PRO A 791 -18.05 -8.44 17.76
N GLU A 792 -18.06 -8.99 18.98
CA GLU A 792 -17.47 -10.32 19.22
C GLU A 792 -18.43 -11.43 18.81
N ASP A 793 -18.05 -12.19 17.78
CA ASP A 793 -18.76 -13.38 17.32
C ASP A 793 -17.79 -14.51 16.90
N ALA A 794 -18.34 -15.65 16.51
CA ALA A 794 -17.56 -16.82 16.11
C ALA A 794 -16.76 -16.62 14.80
N GLU A 795 -17.24 -15.80 13.86
CA GLU A 795 -16.55 -15.57 12.58
C GLU A 795 -15.35 -14.65 12.78
N ARG A 796 -15.51 -13.56 13.55
CA ARG A 796 -14.44 -12.69 14.02
C ARG A 796 -13.39 -13.49 14.79
N THR A 797 -13.81 -14.36 15.71
CA THR A 797 -12.93 -15.22 16.53
C THR A 797 -12.09 -16.16 15.67
N PHE A 798 -12.76 -16.95 14.82
CA PHE A 798 -12.11 -17.86 13.87
C PHE A 798 -11.14 -17.11 12.94
N SER A 799 -11.52 -15.90 12.50
CA SER A 799 -10.69 -15.08 11.62
C SER A 799 -9.41 -14.55 12.28
N ALA A 800 -9.43 -14.15 13.57
CA ALA A 800 -8.19 -13.75 14.26
C ALA A 800 -7.21 -14.91 14.40
N MET A 801 -7.74 -16.09 14.72
CA MET A 801 -6.96 -17.31 14.77
C MET A 801 -6.33 -17.64 13.40
N ASP A 802 -7.10 -17.58 12.31
CA ASP A 802 -6.62 -17.73 10.93
C ASP A 802 -5.51 -16.72 10.59
N LEU A 803 -5.70 -15.44 10.96
CA LEU A 803 -4.71 -14.38 10.77
C LEU A 803 -3.41 -14.65 11.53
N HIS A 804 -3.49 -15.07 12.79
CA HIS A 804 -2.32 -15.42 13.59
C HIS A 804 -1.59 -16.67 13.07
N LEU A 805 -2.31 -17.67 12.54
CA LEU A 805 -1.71 -18.84 11.89
C LEU A 805 -1.00 -18.47 10.57
N LEU A 806 -1.56 -17.54 9.78
CA LEU A 806 -0.90 -16.99 8.59
C LEU A 806 0.39 -16.23 8.95
N VAL A 807 0.35 -15.39 10.00
CA VAL A 807 1.54 -14.69 10.51
C VAL A 807 2.59 -15.68 11.01
N ALA A 808 2.22 -16.72 11.76
CA ALA A 808 3.15 -17.73 12.25
C ALA A 808 3.86 -18.45 11.08
N SER A 809 3.09 -18.94 10.10
CA SER A 809 3.60 -19.60 8.89
C SER A 809 4.57 -18.70 8.10
N ALA A 810 4.21 -17.44 7.89
CA ALA A 810 5.05 -16.47 7.20
C ALA A 810 6.33 -16.12 7.98
N GLN A 811 6.26 -15.98 9.31
CA GLN A 811 7.44 -15.73 10.15
C GLN A 811 8.39 -16.94 10.20
N ILE A 812 7.88 -18.18 10.15
CA ILE A 812 8.73 -19.39 10.02
C ILE A 812 9.54 -19.33 8.73
N ALA A 813 8.93 -18.94 7.60
CA ALA A 813 9.63 -18.82 6.32
C ALA A 813 10.65 -17.66 6.29
N LEU A 814 10.34 -16.52 6.92
CA LEU A 814 11.22 -15.35 6.97
C LEU A 814 12.40 -15.54 7.94
N GLN A 815 12.14 -16.01 9.15
CA GLN A 815 13.08 -15.96 10.30
C GLN A 815 13.47 -17.35 10.85
N GLY A 816 12.76 -18.41 10.47
CA GLY A 816 12.91 -19.75 11.06
C GLY A 816 12.01 -19.99 12.26
N TYR A 817 11.76 -21.27 12.57
CA TYR A 817 10.85 -21.75 13.62
C TYR A 817 11.11 -21.18 15.01
N SER A 818 12.36 -20.86 15.33
CA SER A 818 12.81 -20.47 16.67
C SER A 818 12.42 -19.05 17.07
N SER A 819 12.04 -18.21 16.10
CA SER A 819 11.70 -16.79 16.25
C SER A 819 10.67 -16.52 17.37
N LEU A 820 10.89 -15.46 18.14
CA LEU A 820 9.92 -14.99 19.14
C LEU A 820 8.61 -14.48 18.48
N GLN A 821 8.68 -14.00 17.24
CA GLN A 821 7.50 -13.59 16.47
C GLN A 821 6.62 -14.79 16.07
N VAL A 822 7.21 -15.96 15.77
CA VAL A 822 6.48 -17.20 15.47
C VAL A 822 5.70 -17.68 16.71
N GLU A 823 6.38 -17.78 17.85
CA GLU A 823 5.77 -18.16 19.12
C GLU A 823 4.68 -17.16 19.56
N ALA A 824 4.94 -15.86 19.48
CA ALA A 824 3.96 -14.84 19.82
C ALA A 824 2.70 -14.95 18.94
N ALA A 825 2.85 -15.30 17.65
CA ALA A 825 1.73 -15.54 16.75
C ALA A 825 0.95 -16.82 17.14
N TYR A 826 1.61 -17.94 17.41
CA TYR A 826 0.92 -19.16 17.88
C TYR A 826 0.23 -18.98 19.24
N LEU A 827 0.85 -18.27 20.19
CA LEU A 827 0.22 -17.96 21.49
C LEU A 827 -0.96 -17.00 21.35
N ALA A 828 -0.96 -16.10 20.37
CA ALA A 828 -2.10 -15.26 20.05
C ALA A 828 -3.23 -16.07 19.36
N ALA A 829 -2.89 -16.99 18.45
CA ALA A 829 -3.84 -17.95 17.88
C ALA A 829 -4.47 -18.84 18.97
N GLU A 830 -3.68 -19.31 19.94
CA GLU A 830 -4.20 -20.14 21.04
C GLU A 830 -5.23 -19.35 21.85
N ARG A 831 -4.92 -18.11 22.26
CA ARG A 831 -5.87 -17.23 22.97
C ARG A 831 -7.17 -17.02 22.18
N ALA A 832 -7.07 -16.77 20.87
CA ALA A 832 -8.24 -16.63 20.00
C ALA A 832 -9.06 -17.93 19.88
N SER A 833 -8.41 -19.10 19.92
CA SER A 833 -9.11 -20.39 19.83
C SER A 833 -9.90 -20.78 21.10
N ARG A 834 -9.61 -20.18 22.26
CA ARG A 834 -10.20 -20.58 23.56
C ARG A 834 -11.71 -20.39 23.68
N THR A 835 -12.33 -19.56 22.83
CA THR A 835 -13.77 -19.33 22.78
C THR A 835 -14.49 -20.11 21.68
N LEU A 836 -13.76 -20.91 20.88
CA LEU A 836 -14.34 -21.78 19.86
C LEU A 836 -14.80 -23.12 20.47
N THR A 837 -15.99 -23.58 20.08
CA THR A 837 -16.54 -24.88 20.49
C THR A 837 -15.86 -26.07 19.80
N ASP A 838 -15.21 -25.83 18.66
CA ASP A 838 -14.43 -26.83 17.91
C ASP A 838 -12.98 -26.87 18.41
N SER A 839 -12.50 -28.06 18.79
CA SER A 839 -11.13 -28.29 19.25
C SER A 839 -10.12 -28.48 18.12
N THR A 840 -10.58 -28.77 16.89
CA THR A 840 -9.75 -28.99 15.69
C THR A 840 -8.70 -27.90 15.45
N PRO A 841 -9.00 -26.59 15.62
CA PRO A 841 -8.01 -25.54 15.41
C PRO A 841 -7.01 -25.43 16.56
N ALA A 842 -7.44 -25.65 17.81
CA ALA A 842 -6.57 -25.67 18.98
C ALA A 842 -5.51 -26.78 18.87
N LEU A 843 -5.85 -27.92 18.28
CA LEU A 843 -4.89 -28.99 17.96
C LEU A 843 -3.86 -28.53 16.92
N ARG A 844 -4.28 -27.84 15.84
CA ARG A 844 -3.34 -27.27 14.85
C ARG A 844 -2.37 -26.25 15.45
N ILE A 845 -2.84 -25.45 16.41
CA ILE A 845 -2.00 -24.47 17.13
C ILE A 845 -0.99 -25.19 18.04
N ARG A 846 -1.41 -26.24 18.76
CA ARG A 846 -0.51 -27.07 19.60
C ARG A 846 0.57 -27.77 18.77
N LEU A 847 0.23 -28.30 17.61
CA LEU A 847 1.21 -28.89 16.68
C LEU A 847 2.18 -27.85 16.10
N GLY A 848 1.72 -26.60 15.89
CA GLY A 848 2.60 -25.49 15.56
C GLY A 848 3.58 -25.11 16.68
N LEU A 849 3.09 -25.09 17.92
CA LEU A 849 3.90 -24.86 19.12
C LEU A 849 4.89 -25.99 19.38
N GLU A 850 4.49 -27.25 19.18
CA GLU A 850 5.34 -28.45 19.28
C GLU A 850 6.55 -28.33 18.35
N ALA A 851 6.34 -28.04 17.07
CA ALA A 851 7.43 -27.85 16.10
C ALA A 851 8.39 -26.72 16.50
N CYS A 852 7.87 -25.65 17.12
CA CYS A 852 8.71 -24.57 17.66
C CYS A 852 9.52 -25.02 18.90
N CYS A 853 8.93 -25.82 19.78
CA CYS A 853 9.59 -26.41 20.95
C CYS A 853 10.71 -27.37 20.52
N VAL A 854 10.44 -28.29 19.58
CA VAL A 854 11.46 -29.19 19.00
C VAL A 854 12.62 -28.39 18.43
N MET A 855 12.37 -27.43 17.53
CA MET A 855 13.45 -26.67 16.89
C MET A 855 14.30 -25.88 17.89
N ARG A 856 13.72 -25.43 19.00
CA ARG A 856 14.42 -24.78 20.12
C ARG A 856 15.09 -25.74 21.11
N GLY A 857 14.85 -27.06 21.00
CA GLY A 857 15.37 -28.07 21.92
C GLY A 857 14.58 -28.21 23.23
N ASP A 858 13.35 -27.73 23.31
CA ASP A 858 12.44 -28.04 24.43
C ASP A 858 11.67 -29.34 24.12
N LEU A 859 12.40 -30.47 24.14
CA LEU A 859 11.85 -31.78 23.83
C LEU A 859 10.85 -32.27 24.88
N ALA A 860 10.93 -31.78 26.13
CA ALA A 860 9.96 -32.08 27.17
C ALA A 860 8.60 -31.43 26.85
N ARG A 861 8.58 -30.12 26.56
CA ARG A 861 7.33 -29.44 26.20
C ARG A 861 6.78 -29.90 24.84
N ALA A 862 7.65 -30.26 23.90
CA ALA A 862 7.24 -30.87 22.64
C ALA A 862 6.51 -32.21 22.86
N ALA A 863 7.03 -33.09 23.73
CA ALA A 863 6.37 -34.34 24.08
C ALA A 863 4.96 -34.11 24.68
N GLU A 864 4.85 -33.23 25.69
CA GLU A 864 3.56 -32.87 26.31
C GLU A 864 2.51 -32.41 25.27
N LEU A 865 2.93 -31.56 24.32
CA LEU A 865 2.06 -31.03 23.27
C LEU A 865 1.67 -32.10 22.25
N ALA A 866 2.62 -32.96 21.86
CA ALA A 866 2.39 -34.05 20.91
C ALA A 866 1.45 -35.12 21.50
N GLU A 867 1.73 -35.60 22.71
CA GLU A 867 0.89 -36.58 23.43
C GLU A 867 -0.53 -36.07 23.63
N ALA A 868 -0.69 -34.81 24.05
CA ALA A 868 -2.01 -34.17 24.19
C ALA A 868 -2.77 -34.02 22.86
N CYS A 869 -2.07 -34.03 21.71
CA CYS A 869 -2.69 -34.06 20.38
C CYS A 869 -3.02 -35.49 19.95
N VAL A 870 -2.15 -36.48 20.19
CA VAL A 870 -2.41 -37.91 19.89
C VAL A 870 -3.63 -38.40 20.68
N ALA A 871 -3.68 -38.10 21.99
CA ALA A 871 -4.82 -38.44 22.85
C ALA A 871 -6.16 -37.78 22.44
N ALA A 872 -6.11 -36.75 21.59
CA ALA A 872 -7.27 -36.02 21.10
C ALA A 872 -7.55 -36.22 19.60
N THR A 873 -6.85 -37.15 18.91
CA THR A 873 -6.99 -37.36 17.46
C THR A 873 -7.12 -38.83 17.07
N ASP A 874 -8.28 -39.17 16.49
CA ASP A 874 -8.58 -40.49 15.95
C ASP A 874 -8.55 -40.53 14.41
N TRP A 875 -8.07 -41.65 13.87
CA TRP A 875 -7.92 -41.89 12.44
C TRP A 875 -9.23 -41.86 11.64
N THR A 876 -10.36 -42.16 12.27
CA THR A 876 -11.68 -42.17 11.61
C THR A 876 -12.36 -40.80 11.60
N GLN A 877 -11.88 -39.86 12.44
CA GLN A 877 -12.49 -38.52 12.60
C GLN A 877 -11.77 -37.44 11.79
N ASP A 878 -10.46 -37.28 11.97
CA ASP A 878 -9.61 -36.44 11.09
C ASP A 878 -8.26 -37.13 10.88
N ALA A 879 -8.17 -37.89 9.79
CA ALA A 879 -6.95 -38.58 9.39
C ALA A 879 -5.75 -37.65 9.17
N ARG A 880 -5.94 -36.36 8.83
CA ARG A 880 -4.82 -35.41 8.68
C ARG A 880 -4.25 -35.03 10.03
N LEU A 881 -5.11 -34.70 11.00
CA LEU A 881 -4.66 -34.38 12.36
C LEU A 881 -4.12 -35.60 13.10
N ALA A 882 -4.74 -36.77 12.93
CA ALA A 882 -4.26 -38.03 13.49
C ALA A 882 -2.85 -38.40 12.97
N LEU A 883 -2.55 -38.12 11.69
CA LEU A 883 -1.22 -38.31 11.12
C LEU A 883 -0.23 -37.26 11.64
N GLN A 884 -0.61 -35.98 11.66
CA GLN A 884 0.27 -34.90 12.13
C GLN A 884 0.64 -35.04 13.61
N SER A 885 -0.27 -35.49 14.47
CA SER A 885 0.00 -35.70 15.91
C SER A 885 0.93 -36.88 16.18
N ARG A 886 0.74 -38.01 15.47
CA ARG A 886 1.59 -39.20 15.61
C ARG A 886 2.97 -38.98 14.99
N TRP A 887 3.05 -38.25 13.87
CA TRP A 887 4.33 -37.77 13.31
C TRP A 887 5.09 -36.91 14.33
N ALA A 888 4.44 -35.91 14.94
CA ALA A 888 5.05 -35.04 15.94
C ALA A 888 5.63 -35.85 17.12
N LEU A 889 4.84 -36.76 17.70
CA LEU A 889 5.29 -37.59 18.83
C LEU A 889 6.47 -38.49 18.44
N ALA A 890 6.39 -39.16 17.28
CA ALA A 890 7.46 -40.04 16.80
C ALA A 890 8.76 -39.28 16.46
N ASN A 891 8.65 -38.01 16.04
CA ASN A 891 9.77 -37.10 15.81
C ASN A 891 10.44 -36.66 17.13
N VAL A 892 9.67 -36.31 18.16
CA VAL A 892 10.23 -36.01 19.50
C VAL A 892 10.99 -37.23 20.06
N GLN A 893 10.37 -38.42 19.98
CA GLN A 893 10.96 -39.68 20.41
C GLN A 893 12.27 -40.01 19.66
N PHE A 894 12.37 -39.69 18.36
CA PHE A 894 13.60 -39.87 17.59
C PHE A 894 14.77 -39.06 18.18
N HIS A 895 14.56 -37.76 18.46
CA HIS A 895 15.61 -36.89 18.99
C HIS A 895 16.01 -37.22 20.43
N GLN A 896 15.04 -37.65 21.25
CA GLN A 896 15.29 -38.22 22.59
C GLN A 896 16.10 -39.54 22.50
N GLY A 897 15.96 -40.29 21.40
CA GLY A 897 16.66 -41.55 21.15
C GLY A 897 15.82 -42.80 21.44
N ASP A 898 14.50 -42.68 21.54
CA ASP A 898 13.54 -43.78 21.71
C ASP A 898 13.10 -44.35 20.35
N TRP A 899 14.06 -44.99 19.68
CA TRP A 899 13.96 -45.51 18.31
C TRP A 899 12.81 -46.47 18.07
N ALA A 900 12.44 -47.30 19.05
CA ALA A 900 11.42 -48.34 18.86
C ALA A 900 9.98 -47.77 18.92
N PRO A 901 9.60 -46.94 19.92
CA PRO A 901 8.37 -46.13 19.84
C PRO A 901 8.30 -45.26 18.59
N SER A 902 9.40 -44.56 18.27
CA SER A 902 9.49 -43.69 17.09
C SER A 902 9.20 -44.47 15.80
N LEU A 903 9.92 -45.57 15.53
CA LEU A 903 9.72 -46.36 14.31
C LEU A 903 8.28 -46.89 14.18
N ALA A 904 7.69 -47.35 15.28
CA ALA A 904 6.30 -47.84 15.28
C ALA A 904 5.32 -46.72 14.92
N GLY A 905 5.46 -45.52 15.48
CA GLY A 905 4.63 -44.35 15.14
C GLY A 905 4.83 -43.85 13.70
N LEU A 906 6.06 -43.91 13.18
CA LEU A 906 6.35 -43.57 11.77
C LEU A 906 5.74 -44.59 10.79
N ASP A 907 5.77 -45.88 11.13
CA ASP A 907 5.14 -46.93 10.31
C ASP A 907 3.60 -46.89 10.39
N GLU A 908 3.01 -46.54 11.55
CA GLU A 908 1.58 -46.24 11.68
C GLU A 908 1.18 -45.07 10.75
N CYS A 909 1.94 -43.97 10.79
CA CYS A 909 1.71 -42.82 9.90
C CYS A 909 1.81 -43.20 8.41
N LEU A 910 2.76 -44.07 8.04
CA LEU A 910 2.96 -44.52 6.66
C LEU A 910 1.93 -45.55 6.19
N ALA A 911 1.27 -46.26 7.11
CA ALA A 911 0.15 -47.16 6.80
C ALA A 911 -1.15 -46.38 6.54
N HIS A 912 -1.37 -45.27 7.27
CA HIS A 912 -2.56 -44.43 7.12
C HIS A 912 -2.39 -43.25 6.15
N TYR A 913 -1.18 -43.01 5.62
CA TYR A 913 -0.91 -41.93 4.67
C TYR A 913 -1.67 -42.08 3.35
N GLN A 914 -2.44 -41.05 3.00
CA GLN A 914 -3.18 -40.93 1.74
C GLN A 914 -2.65 -39.75 0.91
N PHE A 915 -2.10 -40.02 -0.28
CA PHE A 915 -1.42 -39.02 -1.11
C PHE A 915 -2.28 -37.77 -1.40
N ASP A 916 -3.49 -37.95 -1.93
CA ASP A 916 -4.37 -36.83 -2.28
C ASP A 916 -4.87 -36.03 -1.07
N LEU A 917 -4.98 -36.67 0.10
CA LEU A 917 -5.42 -36.01 1.32
C LEU A 917 -4.30 -35.12 1.90
N HIS A 918 -3.04 -35.57 1.86
CA HIS A 918 -1.94 -34.95 2.61
C HIS A 918 -1.02 -34.03 1.77
N ARG A 919 -0.92 -34.22 0.45
CA ARG A 919 -0.04 -33.44 -0.45
C ARG A 919 -0.32 -31.92 -0.56
N ARG A 920 -1.24 -31.39 0.25
CA ARG A 920 -1.66 -29.98 0.32
C ARG A 920 -1.89 -29.47 1.75
N SER A 921 -1.54 -30.23 2.80
CA SER A 921 -1.96 -29.93 4.19
C SER A 921 -0.84 -29.48 5.15
N GLY A 922 0.32 -29.05 4.64
CA GLY A 922 1.42 -28.57 5.49
C GLY A 922 2.59 -27.96 4.70
N VAL A 923 3.57 -27.41 5.43
CA VAL A 923 4.82 -26.82 4.88
C VAL A 923 5.74 -27.88 4.26
N GLN A 924 5.59 -29.14 4.68
CA GLN A 924 6.31 -30.31 4.19
C GLN A 924 5.37 -31.51 4.12
N ASP A 925 5.69 -32.47 3.24
CA ASP A 925 4.93 -33.71 3.16
C ASP A 925 5.26 -34.66 4.33
N PRO A 926 4.28 -35.18 5.07
CA PRO A 926 4.55 -35.96 6.26
C PRO A 926 5.03 -37.39 5.96
N ALA A 927 4.71 -37.98 4.80
CA ALA A 927 5.26 -39.29 4.44
C ALA A 927 6.73 -39.18 4.01
N VAL A 928 7.14 -38.08 3.38
CA VAL A 928 8.57 -37.77 3.17
C VAL A 928 9.29 -37.70 4.53
N MET A 929 8.74 -36.99 5.51
CA MET A 929 9.32 -36.94 6.86
C MET A 929 9.39 -38.33 7.52
N CYS A 930 8.29 -39.10 7.51
CA CYS A 930 8.27 -40.44 8.10
C CYS A 930 9.25 -41.40 7.42
N LEU A 931 9.39 -41.37 6.09
CA LEU A 931 10.37 -42.20 5.36
C LEU A 931 11.81 -41.78 5.69
N GLY A 932 12.09 -40.47 5.78
CA GLY A 932 13.42 -39.96 6.09
C GLY A 932 13.89 -40.41 7.48
N TYR A 933 13.10 -40.11 8.51
CA TYR A 933 13.43 -40.47 9.89
C TYR A 933 13.42 -41.98 10.11
N SER A 934 12.43 -42.72 9.58
CA SER A 934 12.42 -44.20 9.70
C SER A 934 13.63 -44.84 9.00
N SER A 935 14.09 -44.32 7.86
CA SER A 935 15.30 -44.84 7.19
C SER A 935 16.55 -44.72 8.07
N TRP A 936 16.71 -43.60 8.79
CA TRP A 936 17.81 -43.45 9.74
C TRP A 936 17.67 -44.43 10.92
N THR A 937 16.47 -44.52 11.50
CA THR A 937 16.18 -45.47 12.58
C THR A 937 16.50 -46.91 12.21
N LEU A 938 16.07 -47.35 11.01
CA LEU A 938 16.34 -48.68 10.48
C LEU A 938 17.83 -48.94 10.28
N PHE A 939 18.60 -47.93 9.84
CA PHE A 939 20.06 -48.06 9.69
C PHE A 939 20.75 -48.26 11.05
N GLU A 940 20.44 -47.44 12.07
CA GLU A 940 21.03 -47.55 13.42
C GLU A 940 20.69 -48.90 14.09
N LEU A 941 19.48 -49.42 13.84
CA LEU A 941 19.01 -50.76 14.23
C LEU A 941 19.63 -51.90 13.40
N GLY A 942 20.51 -51.61 12.44
CA GLY A 942 21.25 -52.60 11.65
C GLY A 942 20.47 -53.22 10.49
N GLN A 943 19.40 -52.57 10.02
CA GLN A 943 18.54 -53.01 8.91
C GLN A 943 18.77 -52.18 7.65
N ALA A 944 20.04 -52.08 7.22
CA ALA A 944 20.47 -51.18 6.15
C ALA A 944 19.74 -51.41 4.81
N ASP A 945 19.34 -52.65 4.49
CA ASP A 945 18.60 -52.93 3.25
C ASP A 945 17.17 -52.37 3.27
N GLU A 946 16.52 -52.32 4.44
CA GLU A 946 15.20 -51.70 4.58
C GLU A 946 15.31 -50.18 4.63
N ALA A 947 16.34 -49.64 5.30
CA ALA A 947 16.66 -48.21 5.25
C ALA A 947 16.82 -47.70 3.80
N LEU A 948 17.54 -48.44 2.95
CA LEU A 948 17.68 -48.11 1.52
C LEU A 948 16.36 -48.19 0.76
N ARG A 949 15.50 -49.18 1.02
CA ARG A 949 14.14 -49.24 0.42
C ARG A 949 13.25 -48.06 0.84
N ARG A 950 13.37 -47.57 2.09
CA ARG A 950 12.69 -46.33 2.52
C ARG A 950 13.20 -45.11 1.76
N ILE A 951 14.49 -45.04 1.42
CA ILE A 951 15.08 -44.00 0.57
C ILE A 951 14.66 -44.14 -0.91
N GLU A 952 14.56 -45.35 -1.46
CA GLU A 952 14.00 -45.52 -2.82
C GLU A 952 12.54 -45.02 -2.89
N ARG A 953 11.76 -45.29 -1.84
CA ARG A 953 10.39 -44.77 -1.68
C ARG A 953 10.34 -43.25 -1.45
N ILE A 954 11.31 -42.63 -0.75
CA ILE A 954 11.33 -41.18 -0.52
C ILE A 954 11.60 -40.39 -1.81
N LEU A 955 12.47 -40.92 -2.68
CA LEU A 955 12.81 -40.31 -3.97
C LEU A 955 11.62 -40.40 -4.94
N SER A 956 11.04 -41.59 -5.12
CA SER A 956 9.85 -41.79 -5.97
C SER A 956 8.64 -40.98 -5.50
N LEU A 957 8.43 -40.87 -4.18
CA LEU A 957 7.39 -39.99 -3.61
C LEU A 957 7.68 -38.50 -3.90
N SER A 958 8.93 -38.05 -3.77
CA SER A 958 9.34 -36.67 -4.09
C SER A 958 9.09 -36.31 -5.56
N GLU A 959 9.48 -37.19 -6.50
CA GLU A 959 9.22 -37.04 -7.93
C GLU A 959 7.72 -36.92 -8.25
N THR A 960 6.90 -37.69 -7.54
CA THR A 960 5.43 -37.70 -7.70
C THR A 960 4.73 -36.50 -7.04
N LEU A 961 5.27 -36.01 -5.91
CA LEU A 961 4.76 -34.84 -5.19
C LEU A 961 5.03 -33.53 -5.93
N GLN A 962 6.19 -33.42 -6.60
CA GLN A 962 6.69 -32.19 -7.22
C GLN A 962 6.71 -30.97 -6.27
N HIS A 963 6.89 -31.22 -4.97
CA HIS A 963 6.85 -30.20 -3.91
C HIS A 963 8.28 -29.84 -3.46
N PRO A 964 8.85 -28.68 -3.87
CA PRO A 964 10.30 -28.45 -3.75
C PRO A 964 10.86 -28.51 -2.33
N PHE A 965 10.10 -28.09 -1.32
CA PHE A 965 10.51 -28.16 0.08
C PHE A 965 10.66 -29.63 0.54
N SER A 966 9.67 -30.48 0.19
CA SER A 966 9.76 -31.93 0.43
C SER A 966 10.88 -32.58 -0.37
N SER A 967 11.16 -32.11 -1.60
CA SER A 967 12.26 -32.65 -2.41
C SER A 967 13.64 -32.34 -1.82
N GLY A 968 13.87 -31.13 -1.29
CA GLY A 968 15.11 -30.79 -0.59
C GLY A 968 15.35 -31.67 0.64
N ILE A 969 14.28 -31.97 1.39
CA ILE A 969 14.30 -32.92 2.52
C ILE A 969 14.64 -34.33 2.03
N ALA A 970 13.90 -34.83 1.03
CA ALA A 970 14.05 -36.19 0.50
C ALA A 970 15.48 -36.45 -0.01
N LEU A 971 16.05 -35.51 -0.77
CA LEU A 971 17.42 -35.58 -1.28
C LEU A 971 18.46 -35.54 -0.17
N SER A 972 18.22 -34.77 0.91
CA SER A 972 19.15 -34.68 2.04
C SER A 972 19.19 -35.97 2.88
N PHE A 973 18.04 -36.58 3.14
CA PHE A 973 17.97 -37.92 3.75
C PHE A 973 18.59 -38.99 2.85
N ALA A 974 18.29 -38.96 1.54
CA ALA A 974 18.87 -39.88 0.58
C ALA A 974 20.41 -39.80 0.54
N ALA A 975 20.96 -38.59 0.53
CA ALA A 975 22.41 -38.37 0.60
C ALA A 975 23.01 -38.89 1.91
N SER A 976 22.38 -38.58 3.06
CA SER A 976 22.86 -39.01 4.38
C SER A 976 22.89 -40.53 4.52
N LEU A 977 21.80 -41.23 4.16
CA LEU A 977 21.73 -42.69 4.26
C LEU A 977 22.62 -43.38 3.22
N LYS A 978 22.72 -42.87 1.98
CA LYS A 978 23.63 -43.42 0.98
C LYS A 978 25.10 -43.29 1.42
N ARG A 979 25.50 -42.17 2.05
CA ARG A 979 26.83 -42.01 2.68
C ARG A 979 27.10 -43.13 3.69
N LEU A 980 26.17 -43.34 4.63
CA LEU A 980 26.27 -44.34 5.70
C LEU A 980 26.29 -45.79 5.16
N CYS A 981 25.56 -46.07 4.08
CA CYS A 981 25.62 -47.36 3.38
C CYS A 981 26.83 -47.50 2.44
N GLY A 982 27.57 -46.42 2.15
CA GLY A 982 28.81 -46.41 1.34
C GLY A 982 28.65 -46.05 -0.15
N ASP A 983 27.46 -45.65 -0.60
CA ASP A 983 27.20 -45.10 -1.94
C ASP A 983 27.57 -43.61 -2.00
N VAL A 984 28.87 -43.30 -1.96
CA VAL A 984 29.39 -41.93 -1.91
C VAL A 984 29.06 -41.13 -3.19
N GLU A 985 29.07 -41.77 -4.36
CA GLU A 985 28.77 -41.11 -5.65
C GLU A 985 27.27 -40.86 -5.86
N GLY A 986 26.39 -41.76 -5.43
CA GLY A 986 24.95 -41.51 -5.37
C GLY A 986 24.60 -40.47 -4.32
N ALA A 987 25.21 -40.53 -3.14
CA ALA A 987 25.03 -39.54 -2.08
C ALA A 987 25.46 -38.13 -2.51
N TRP A 988 26.62 -38.00 -3.16
CA TRP A 988 27.16 -36.73 -3.63
C TRP A 988 26.20 -36.01 -4.59
N ARG A 989 25.65 -36.74 -5.58
CA ARG A 989 24.68 -36.17 -6.53
C ARG A 989 23.44 -35.62 -5.81
N HIS A 990 22.85 -36.40 -4.90
CA HIS A 990 21.70 -35.93 -4.13
C HIS A 990 22.05 -34.76 -3.18
N ALA A 991 23.25 -34.70 -2.61
CA ALA A 991 23.67 -33.56 -1.78
C ALA A 991 23.88 -32.28 -2.60
N GLN A 992 24.43 -32.37 -3.82
CA GLN A 992 24.51 -31.23 -4.74
C GLN A 992 23.10 -30.75 -5.14
N GLU A 993 22.21 -31.68 -5.47
CA GLU A 993 20.82 -31.37 -5.86
C GLU A 993 20.02 -30.78 -4.69
N ALA A 994 20.17 -31.31 -3.47
CA ALA A 994 19.55 -30.78 -2.25
C ALA A 994 19.95 -29.32 -2.00
N VAL A 995 21.24 -28.98 -2.09
CA VAL A 995 21.69 -27.59 -2.00
C VAL A 995 21.06 -26.75 -3.09
N GLN A 996 21.07 -27.18 -4.36
CA GLN A 996 20.45 -26.42 -5.46
C GLN A 996 18.94 -26.22 -5.29
N VAL A 997 18.21 -27.20 -4.78
CA VAL A 997 16.76 -27.09 -4.51
C VAL A 997 16.49 -26.14 -3.34
N CYS A 998 17.28 -26.23 -2.26
CA CYS A 998 17.11 -25.38 -1.09
C CYS A 998 17.61 -23.94 -1.30
N GLU A 999 18.64 -23.70 -2.13
CA GLU A 999 19.06 -22.33 -2.51
C GLU A 999 17.99 -21.66 -3.39
N ARG A 1000 17.50 -22.33 -4.44
CA ARG A 1000 16.40 -21.83 -5.30
C ARG A 1000 15.10 -21.58 -4.53
N GLY A 1001 14.77 -22.49 -3.62
CA GLY A 1001 13.60 -22.36 -2.74
C GLY A 1001 13.72 -21.27 -1.68
N GLY A 1002 14.93 -20.77 -1.37
CA GLY A 1002 15.19 -19.89 -0.23
C GLY A 1002 15.04 -20.58 1.13
N PHE A 1003 15.10 -21.92 1.18
CA PHE A 1003 14.75 -22.74 2.34
C PHE A 1003 15.86 -22.78 3.41
N LYS A 1004 16.18 -21.62 4.01
CA LYS A 1004 17.33 -21.36 4.91
C LYS A 1004 17.74 -22.53 5.83
N VAL A 1005 16.78 -23.13 6.54
CA VAL A 1005 17.02 -24.22 7.51
C VAL A 1005 17.45 -25.52 6.81
N TRP A 1006 16.70 -25.97 5.80
CA TRP A 1006 17.06 -27.18 5.04
C TRP A 1006 18.25 -26.97 4.11
N LEU A 1007 18.48 -25.74 3.67
CA LEU A 1007 19.73 -25.34 3.01
C LEU A 1007 20.93 -25.57 3.94
N ALA A 1008 20.88 -25.06 5.17
CA ALA A 1008 21.94 -25.25 6.16
C ALA A 1008 22.24 -26.73 6.43
N HIS A 1009 21.21 -27.58 6.53
CA HIS A 1009 21.38 -29.03 6.62
C HIS A 1009 22.01 -29.63 5.34
N ALA A 1010 21.57 -29.23 4.14
CA ALA A 1010 22.17 -29.70 2.89
C ALA A 1010 23.65 -29.31 2.75
N TRP A 1011 24.07 -28.13 3.26
CA TRP A 1011 25.48 -27.75 3.36
C TRP A 1011 26.27 -28.65 4.32
N MET A 1012 25.69 -29.06 5.46
CA MET A 1012 26.33 -30.03 6.36
C MET A 1012 26.57 -31.38 5.66
N VAL A 1013 25.54 -31.95 5.03
CA VAL A 1013 25.63 -33.25 4.34
C VAL A 1013 26.56 -33.19 3.13
N ARG A 1014 26.55 -32.08 2.38
CA ARG A 1014 27.47 -31.89 1.25
C ARG A 1014 28.92 -31.75 1.71
N GLY A 1015 29.19 -31.04 2.81
CA GLY A 1015 30.54 -30.88 3.35
C GLY A 1015 31.15 -32.18 3.89
N GLN A 1016 30.34 -33.02 4.53
CA GLN A 1016 30.72 -34.41 4.84
C GLN A 1016 31.18 -35.17 3.59
N LEU A 1017 30.35 -35.20 2.55
CA LEU A 1017 30.63 -35.95 1.32
C LEU A 1017 31.79 -35.35 0.52
N ARG A 1018 31.95 -34.02 0.53
CA ARG A 1018 33.10 -33.30 -0.06
C ARG A 1018 34.40 -33.75 0.59
N SER A 1019 34.37 -33.97 1.91
CA SER A 1019 35.50 -34.51 2.68
C SER A 1019 35.78 -35.99 2.38
N ASP A 1020 34.74 -36.82 2.26
CA ASP A 1020 34.90 -38.24 1.87
C ASP A 1020 35.47 -38.40 0.45
N ARG A 1021 35.21 -37.43 -0.44
CA ARG A 1021 35.80 -37.33 -1.78
C ARG A 1021 37.23 -36.76 -1.80
N GLY A 1022 37.80 -36.41 -0.65
CA GLY A 1022 39.18 -35.92 -0.50
C GLY A 1022 39.34 -34.41 -0.42
N ASP A 1023 38.32 -33.60 -0.68
CA ASP A 1023 38.35 -32.14 -0.44
C ASP A 1023 37.95 -31.85 1.01
N VAL A 1024 38.81 -32.29 1.93
CA VAL A 1024 38.59 -32.19 3.39
C VAL A 1024 38.54 -30.74 3.88
N ARG A 1025 39.23 -29.82 3.18
CA ARG A 1025 39.20 -28.39 3.51
C ARG A 1025 37.87 -27.76 3.07
N GLY A 1026 37.50 -27.94 1.80
CA GLY A 1026 36.24 -27.42 1.28
C GLY A 1026 35.02 -28.04 1.96
N GLY A 1027 35.16 -29.25 2.51
CA GLY A 1027 34.14 -29.86 3.36
C GLY A 1027 33.96 -29.21 4.73
N ASP A 1028 35.04 -28.80 5.40
CA ASP A 1028 34.99 -28.03 6.66
C ASP A 1028 34.40 -26.63 6.41
N GLU A 1029 34.79 -25.96 5.31
CA GLU A 1029 34.21 -24.68 4.86
C GLU A 1029 32.70 -24.80 4.54
N ASP A 1030 32.27 -25.88 3.86
CA ASP A 1030 30.85 -26.18 3.60
C ASP A 1030 30.06 -26.37 4.92
N MET A 1031 30.63 -27.08 5.90
CA MET A 1031 29.98 -27.36 7.19
C MET A 1031 30.01 -26.17 8.17
N GLU A 1032 31.01 -25.31 8.12
CA GLU A 1032 30.98 -24.05 8.88
C GLU A 1032 29.83 -23.17 8.41
N ARG A 1033 29.64 -23.04 7.08
CA ARG A 1033 28.47 -22.35 6.49
C ARG A 1033 27.16 -23.04 6.87
N GLY A 1034 27.09 -24.37 6.84
CA GLY A 1034 25.92 -25.14 7.27
C GLY A 1034 25.56 -24.91 8.74
N TYR A 1035 26.51 -25.14 9.65
CA TYR A 1035 26.30 -24.97 11.09
C TYR A 1035 25.92 -23.53 11.46
N ALA A 1036 26.61 -22.53 10.89
CA ALA A 1036 26.30 -21.12 11.13
C ALA A 1036 24.89 -20.74 10.62
N GLY A 1037 24.47 -21.27 9.48
CA GLY A 1037 23.11 -21.06 8.97
C GLY A 1037 22.02 -21.71 9.83
N TRP A 1038 22.29 -22.90 10.37
CA TRP A 1038 21.33 -23.62 11.23
C TRP A 1038 21.21 -22.95 12.60
N ALA A 1039 22.32 -22.79 13.32
CA ALA A 1039 22.34 -22.11 14.62
C ALA A 1039 21.89 -20.64 14.51
N GLY A 1040 22.21 -19.96 13.39
CA GLY A 1040 21.76 -18.60 13.10
C GLY A 1040 20.26 -18.44 12.88
N SER A 1041 19.53 -19.52 12.58
CA SER A 1041 18.05 -19.54 12.61
C SER A 1041 17.47 -19.72 14.03
N GLY A 1042 18.33 -19.76 15.05
CA GLY A 1042 17.98 -20.04 16.45
C GLY A 1042 17.71 -21.53 16.74
N ALA A 1043 17.89 -22.42 15.76
CA ALA A 1043 17.62 -23.84 15.92
C ALA A 1043 18.70 -24.49 16.82
N ARG A 1044 18.27 -25.17 17.89
CA ARG A 1044 19.16 -25.91 18.81
C ARG A 1044 19.17 -27.40 18.53
N ILE A 1045 18.06 -27.95 18.02
CA ILE A 1045 17.97 -29.36 17.63
C ILE A 1045 19.00 -29.70 16.54
N SER A 1046 19.52 -30.92 16.53
CA SER A 1046 20.61 -31.41 15.67
C SER A 1046 21.95 -30.64 15.75
N CYS A 1047 22.06 -29.55 16.52
CA CYS A 1047 23.33 -28.81 16.64
C CYS A 1047 24.43 -29.67 17.27
N ALA A 1048 24.09 -30.56 18.21
CA ALA A 1048 25.05 -31.52 18.75
C ALA A 1048 25.56 -32.46 17.65
N THR A 1049 24.66 -33.06 16.86
CA THR A 1049 25.01 -33.94 15.73
C THR A 1049 25.88 -33.25 14.67
N TYR A 1050 25.60 -31.98 14.34
CA TYR A 1050 26.41 -31.21 13.38
C TYR A 1050 27.80 -30.88 13.91
N LEU A 1051 27.94 -30.60 15.21
CA LEU A 1051 29.25 -30.42 15.84
C LEU A 1051 30.06 -31.72 15.89
N VAL A 1052 29.44 -32.85 16.22
CA VAL A 1052 30.09 -34.19 16.15
C VAL A 1052 30.54 -34.50 14.72
N THR A 1053 29.67 -34.21 13.74
CA THR A 1053 29.97 -34.30 12.30
C THR A 1053 31.20 -33.45 11.91
N ARG A 1054 31.24 -32.18 12.33
CA ARG A 1054 32.35 -31.28 11.99
C ARG A 1054 33.65 -31.68 12.71
N ALA A 1055 33.54 -32.15 13.95
CA ALA A 1055 34.65 -32.71 14.70
C ALA A 1055 35.28 -33.92 13.98
N GLU A 1056 34.47 -34.83 13.39
CA GLU A 1056 34.99 -35.95 12.59
C GLU A 1056 35.97 -35.47 11.52
N ILE A 1057 35.56 -34.49 10.71
CA ILE A 1057 36.37 -33.95 9.61
C ILE A 1057 37.56 -33.13 10.12
N ARG A 1058 37.42 -32.44 11.25
CA ARG A 1058 38.54 -31.73 11.87
C ARG A 1058 39.59 -32.68 12.47
N LEU A 1059 39.20 -33.85 12.98
CA LEU A 1059 40.13 -34.92 13.36
C LEU A 1059 40.82 -35.54 12.13
N ARG A 1060 40.12 -35.67 10.98
CA ARG A 1060 40.73 -36.05 9.67
C ARG A 1060 41.83 -35.09 9.23
N GLN A 1061 41.69 -33.80 9.54
CA GLN A 1061 42.71 -32.77 9.28
C GLN A 1061 43.79 -32.65 10.39
N GLY A 1062 43.78 -33.51 11.41
CA GLY A 1062 44.67 -33.40 12.58
C GLY A 1062 44.39 -32.20 13.50
N ARG A 1063 43.29 -31.46 13.29
CA ARG A 1063 42.88 -30.27 14.09
C ARG A 1063 42.24 -30.67 15.42
N THR A 1064 42.93 -31.49 16.22
CA THR A 1064 42.46 -32.09 17.49
C THR A 1064 41.87 -31.07 18.47
N ALA A 1065 42.41 -29.86 18.57
CA ALA A 1065 41.89 -28.79 19.42
C ALA A 1065 40.52 -28.27 18.97
N HIS A 1066 40.33 -28.03 17.67
CA HIS A 1066 39.06 -27.55 17.11
C HIS A 1066 37.97 -28.62 17.19
N ALA A 1067 38.33 -29.88 16.91
CA ALA A 1067 37.43 -31.01 17.13
C ALA A 1067 37.10 -31.21 18.62
N GLY A 1068 38.05 -30.96 19.52
CA GLY A 1068 37.83 -31.00 20.96
C GLY A 1068 36.79 -29.99 21.43
N ALA A 1069 36.89 -28.74 20.96
CA ALA A 1069 35.91 -27.69 21.24
C ALA A 1069 34.52 -28.03 20.68
N ASP A 1070 34.45 -28.54 19.44
CA ASP A 1070 33.19 -28.98 18.84
C ASP A 1070 32.51 -30.11 19.66
N LEU A 1071 33.29 -31.11 20.10
CA LEU A 1071 32.78 -32.24 20.89
C LEU A 1071 32.37 -31.85 22.32
N GLU A 1072 33.03 -30.85 22.92
CA GLU A 1072 32.63 -30.31 24.22
C GLU A 1072 31.33 -29.49 24.10
N GLN A 1073 31.25 -28.60 23.10
CA GLN A 1073 30.03 -27.83 22.82
C GLN A 1073 28.85 -28.76 22.45
N ALA A 1074 29.10 -29.84 21.70
CA ALA A 1074 28.10 -30.85 21.39
C ALA A 1074 27.54 -31.53 22.65
N TRP A 1075 28.42 -31.86 23.61
CA TRP A 1075 28.02 -32.49 24.87
C TRP A 1075 27.18 -31.52 25.71
N GLN A 1076 27.64 -30.27 25.86
CA GLN A 1076 26.90 -29.22 26.58
C GLN A 1076 25.52 -28.96 25.97
N ILE A 1077 25.37 -28.98 24.65
CA ILE A 1077 24.06 -28.83 23.98
C ILE A 1077 23.19 -30.07 24.23
N SER A 1078 23.71 -31.27 24.01
CA SER A 1078 22.99 -32.54 24.17
C SER A 1078 22.38 -32.69 25.56
N GLU A 1079 23.16 -32.45 26.62
CA GLU A 1079 22.71 -32.52 28.02
C GLU A 1079 21.72 -31.39 28.38
N GLN A 1080 21.76 -30.24 27.70
CA GLN A 1080 20.84 -29.12 27.96
C GLN A 1080 19.47 -29.27 27.28
N ILE A 1081 19.37 -30.02 26.18
CA ILE A 1081 18.13 -30.12 25.38
C ILE A 1081 17.51 -31.53 25.36
N GLY A 1082 18.17 -32.52 25.97
CA GLY A 1082 17.71 -33.91 25.96
C GLY A 1082 17.90 -34.64 24.62
N GLU A 1083 18.76 -34.11 23.74
CA GLU A 1083 19.04 -34.73 22.43
C GLU A 1083 20.13 -35.80 22.59
N HIS A 1084 19.72 -37.03 22.95
CA HIS A 1084 20.65 -38.12 23.28
C HIS A 1084 20.94 -39.06 22.10
N TYR A 1085 20.29 -38.88 20.94
CA TYR A 1085 20.34 -39.84 19.84
C TYR A 1085 21.73 -40.04 19.20
N TYR A 1086 22.68 -39.11 19.35
CA TYR A 1086 24.03 -39.21 18.77
C TYR A 1086 25.18 -39.29 19.82
N GLN A 1087 24.87 -39.38 21.11
CA GLN A 1087 25.87 -39.32 22.20
C GLN A 1087 26.96 -40.40 22.15
N ALA A 1088 26.65 -41.62 21.70
CA ALA A 1088 27.65 -42.68 21.60
C ALA A 1088 28.69 -42.42 20.48
N GLU A 1089 28.32 -41.74 19.39
CA GLU A 1089 29.28 -41.32 18.35
C GLU A 1089 30.13 -40.14 18.84
N LEU A 1090 29.54 -39.22 19.61
CA LEU A 1090 30.25 -38.14 20.30
C LEU A 1090 31.34 -38.70 21.21
N LEU A 1091 31.01 -39.68 22.07
CA LEU A 1091 31.99 -40.39 22.91
C LEU A 1091 33.05 -41.11 22.06
N ARG A 1092 32.67 -41.75 20.94
CA ARG A 1092 33.62 -42.42 20.05
C ARG A 1092 34.66 -41.45 19.48
N LEU A 1093 34.21 -40.27 19.01
CA LEU A 1093 35.10 -39.24 18.48
C LEU A 1093 35.94 -38.56 19.59
N GLN A 1094 35.41 -38.39 20.80
CA GLN A 1094 36.23 -37.99 21.95
C GLN A 1094 37.34 -39.01 22.22
N GLY A 1095 37.04 -40.30 22.16
CA GLY A 1095 38.04 -41.37 22.29
C GLY A 1095 39.11 -41.35 21.18
N LEU A 1096 38.73 -41.09 19.93
CA LEU A 1096 39.70 -40.91 18.83
C LEU A 1096 40.54 -39.62 18.98
N ARG A 1097 39.95 -38.52 19.47
CA ARG A 1097 40.65 -37.28 19.80
C ARG A 1097 41.67 -37.50 20.92
N ASP A 1098 41.28 -38.19 21.99
CA ASP A 1098 42.15 -38.58 23.10
C ASP A 1098 43.30 -39.48 22.60
N TRP A 1099 43.05 -40.38 21.64
CA TRP A 1099 44.08 -41.22 21.02
C TRP A 1099 45.05 -40.40 20.15
N GLN A 1100 44.56 -39.49 19.29
CA GLN A 1100 45.42 -38.56 18.53
C GLN A 1100 46.25 -37.64 19.46
N ALA A 1101 45.73 -37.26 20.63
CA ALA A 1101 46.46 -36.51 21.65
C ALA A 1101 47.48 -37.36 22.45
N GLY A 1102 47.53 -38.68 22.23
CA GLY A 1102 48.43 -39.61 22.93
C GLY A 1102 47.91 -40.12 24.28
N GLU A 1103 46.73 -39.69 24.73
CA GLU A 1103 46.11 -40.06 26.02
C GLU A 1103 45.49 -41.47 25.99
N ARG A 1104 46.25 -42.49 25.58
CA ARG A 1104 45.77 -43.85 25.24
C ARG A 1104 44.87 -44.51 26.30
N ILE A 1105 45.17 -44.34 27.59
CA ILE A 1105 44.35 -44.91 28.69
C ILE A 1105 42.97 -44.25 28.73
N ARG A 1106 42.91 -42.92 28.59
CA ARG A 1106 41.66 -42.16 28.54
C ARG A 1106 40.88 -42.48 27.28
N ALA A 1107 41.56 -42.54 26.13
CA ALA A 1107 40.97 -42.98 24.87
C ALA A 1107 40.29 -44.35 25.00
N GLU A 1108 40.95 -45.32 25.63
CA GLU A 1108 40.38 -46.65 25.85
C GLU A 1108 39.17 -46.62 26.80
N GLN A 1109 39.23 -45.84 27.89
CA GLN A 1109 38.09 -45.65 28.80
C GLN A 1109 36.89 -44.99 28.08
N THR A 1110 37.12 -43.93 27.31
CA THR A 1110 36.09 -43.22 26.54
C THR A 1110 35.48 -44.11 25.44
N LEU A 1111 36.30 -44.91 24.74
CA LEU A 1111 35.84 -45.84 23.71
C LEU A 1111 35.05 -47.04 24.28
N ASN A 1112 35.39 -47.53 25.48
CA ASN A 1112 34.54 -48.52 26.17
C ASN A 1112 33.19 -47.89 26.55
N ARG A 1113 33.18 -46.67 27.14
CA ARG A 1113 31.92 -45.95 27.44
C ARG A 1113 31.05 -45.69 26.20
N ALA A 1114 31.66 -45.41 25.05
CA ALA A 1114 30.96 -45.26 23.77
C ALA A 1114 30.26 -46.57 23.34
N LEU A 1115 30.96 -47.71 23.47
CA LEU A 1115 30.42 -49.03 23.17
C LEU A 1115 29.30 -49.44 24.14
N ASP A 1116 29.51 -49.22 25.44
CA ASP A 1116 28.52 -49.53 26.49
C ASP A 1116 27.24 -48.72 26.30
N LEU A 1117 27.36 -47.43 25.96
CA LEU A 1117 26.21 -46.57 25.64
C LEU A 1117 25.51 -47.01 24.36
N ALA A 1118 26.24 -47.38 23.30
CA ALA A 1118 25.65 -47.92 22.08
C ALA A 1118 24.91 -49.25 22.33
N HIS A 1119 25.40 -50.09 23.25
CA HIS A 1119 24.71 -51.29 23.71
C HIS A 1119 23.45 -50.99 24.52
N HIS A 1120 23.52 -50.05 25.47
CA HIS A 1120 22.36 -49.63 26.27
C HIS A 1120 21.25 -49.03 25.39
N GLN A 1121 21.63 -48.17 24.43
CA GLN A 1121 20.73 -47.59 23.43
C GLN A 1121 20.33 -48.57 22.30
N ARG A 1122 20.78 -49.83 22.35
CA ARG A 1122 20.46 -50.92 21.40
C ARG A 1122 20.77 -50.60 19.93
N LYS A 1123 21.89 -49.92 19.66
CA LYS A 1123 22.35 -49.52 18.31
C LYS A 1123 23.45 -50.46 17.79
N PRO A 1124 23.13 -51.59 17.12
CA PRO A 1124 24.14 -52.53 16.65
C PRO A 1124 25.12 -51.93 15.63
N GLY A 1125 24.68 -51.02 14.76
CA GLY A 1125 25.56 -50.35 13.79
C GLY A 1125 26.62 -49.49 14.49
N LEU A 1126 26.18 -48.61 15.38
CA LEU A 1126 27.07 -47.74 16.16
C LEU A 1126 27.95 -48.54 17.15
N ALA A 1127 27.44 -49.63 17.74
CA ALA A 1127 28.23 -50.54 18.56
C ALA A 1127 29.36 -51.21 17.77
N LEU A 1128 29.14 -51.59 16.51
CA LEU A 1128 30.20 -52.09 15.63
C LEU A 1128 31.24 -51.01 15.33
N ARG A 1129 30.85 -49.75 15.09
CA ARG A 1129 31.80 -48.64 14.86
C ARG A 1129 32.63 -48.31 16.10
N CYS A 1130 32.01 -48.33 17.28
CA CYS A 1130 32.69 -48.18 18.57
C CYS A 1130 33.67 -49.35 18.82
N ALA A 1131 33.25 -50.59 18.57
CA ALA A 1131 34.09 -51.78 18.72
C ALA A 1131 35.22 -51.88 17.68
N LEU A 1132 35.02 -51.35 16.47
CA LEU A 1132 36.06 -51.14 15.47
C LEU A 1132 37.13 -50.17 15.99
N SER A 1133 36.71 -49.02 16.52
CA SER A 1133 37.62 -47.98 17.04
C SER A 1133 38.40 -48.45 18.27
N LEU A 1134 37.70 -49.04 19.25
CA LEU A 1134 38.29 -49.67 20.43
C LEU A 1134 39.20 -50.85 20.05
N GLY A 1135 38.77 -51.67 19.10
CA GLY A 1135 39.53 -52.80 18.59
C GLY A 1135 40.81 -52.39 17.88
N ALA A 1136 40.80 -51.28 17.13
CA ALA A 1136 41.99 -50.72 16.50
C ALA A 1136 42.98 -50.17 17.54
N LEU A 1137 42.50 -49.51 18.61
CA LEU A 1137 43.36 -49.08 19.71
C LEU A 1137 44.01 -50.27 20.41
N GLN A 1138 43.22 -51.29 20.76
CA GLN A 1138 43.72 -52.52 21.40
C GLN A 1138 44.65 -53.33 20.48
N ALA A 1139 44.37 -53.36 19.17
CA ALA A 1139 45.25 -53.92 18.15
C ALA A 1139 46.60 -53.18 18.09
N SER A 1140 46.62 -51.84 18.18
CA SER A 1140 47.88 -51.06 18.25
C SER A 1140 48.72 -51.33 19.52
N GLN A 1141 48.12 -51.96 20.54
CA GLN A 1141 48.79 -52.46 21.75
C GLN A 1141 49.14 -53.95 21.68
N GLY A 1142 48.91 -54.63 20.54
CA GLY A 1142 49.15 -56.07 20.35
C GLY A 1142 48.02 -56.99 20.81
N GLN A 1143 46.86 -56.46 21.21
CA GLN A 1143 45.76 -57.23 21.81
C GLN A 1143 44.77 -57.80 20.77
N TRP A 1144 45.24 -58.17 19.57
CA TRP A 1144 44.43 -58.53 18.39
C TRP A 1144 43.30 -59.54 18.67
N ARG A 1145 43.55 -60.53 19.53
CA ARG A 1145 42.58 -61.59 19.89
C ARG A 1145 41.34 -61.04 20.61
N ILE A 1146 41.51 -60.06 21.49
CA ILE A 1146 40.40 -59.44 22.24
C ILE A 1146 39.53 -58.62 21.28
N ALA A 1147 40.17 -57.85 20.40
CA ALA A 1147 39.50 -57.08 19.36
C ALA A 1147 38.70 -57.96 18.38
N ALA A 1148 39.32 -59.05 17.89
CA ALA A 1148 38.70 -60.04 17.01
C ALA A 1148 37.50 -60.74 17.68
N GLN A 1149 37.67 -61.26 18.91
CA GLN A 1149 36.59 -61.94 19.64
C GLN A 1149 35.40 -61.01 19.89
N ARG A 1150 35.65 -59.72 20.19
CA ARG A 1150 34.60 -58.71 20.34
C ARG A 1150 33.83 -58.50 19.03
N LEU A 1151 34.51 -58.25 17.91
CA LEU A 1151 33.83 -58.05 16.62
C LEU A 1151 33.05 -59.30 16.18
N SER A 1152 33.61 -60.49 16.31
CA SER A 1152 32.91 -61.76 15.99
C SER A 1152 31.62 -61.93 16.80
N THR A 1153 31.63 -61.54 18.08
CA THR A 1153 30.45 -61.57 18.97
C THR A 1153 29.38 -60.52 18.60
N LEU A 1154 29.77 -59.42 17.94
CA LEU A 1154 28.84 -58.39 17.46
C LEU A 1154 28.28 -58.73 16.08
N LEU A 1155 29.13 -59.19 15.16
CA LEU A 1155 28.76 -59.61 13.80
C LEU A 1155 27.77 -60.77 13.78
N SER A 1156 27.90 -61.71 14.71
CA SER A 1156 26.95 -62.84 14.91
C SER A 1156 25.59 -62.41 15.49
N ARG A 1157 25.41 -61.14 15.88
CA ARG A 1157 24.14 -60.57 16.36
C ARG A 1157 23.45 -59.65 15.34
N LEU A 1158 24.02 -59.47 14.15
CA LEU A 1158 23.39 -58.72 13.06
C LEU A 1158 22.31 -59.54 12.37
N HIS A 1159 21.16 -58.92 12.10
CA HIS A 1159 20.06 -59.50 11.31
C HIS A 1159 20.36 -59.61 9.80
N GLN A 1160 21.29 -58.80 9.29
CA GLN A 1160 21.72 -58.75 7.89
C GLN A 1160 23.24 -58.80 7.81
N HIS A 1161 23.80 -59.21 6.67
CA HIS A 1161 25.25 -59.39 6.50
C HIS A 1161 25.76 -58.75 5.19
N GLY A 1162 26.75 -57.87 5.32
CA GLY A 1162 27.42 -57.17 4.22
C GLY A 1162 26.78 -55.85 3.77
N SER A 1163 25.56 -55.53 4.23
CA SER A 1163 24.76 -54.40 3.74
C SER A 1163 25.25 -53.03 4.22
N SER A 1164 25.63 -52.88 5.49
CA SER A 1164 26.18 -51.61 6.01
C SER A 1164 27.70 -51.47 5.80
N ARG A 1165 28.17 -50.22 5.78
CA ARG A 1165 29.61 -49.88 5.67
C ARG A 1165 30.40 -50.38 6.89
N ASP A 1166 29.84 -50.18 8.09
CA ASP A 1166 30.41 -50.62 9.37
C ASP A 1166 30.55 -52.15 9.44
N ASP A 1167 29.58 -52.92 8.92
CA ASP A 1167 29.66 -54.38 8.86
C ASP A 1167 30.78 -54.86 7.91
N ARG A 1168 30.86 -54.30 6.70
CA ARG A 1168 31.93 -54.63 5.74
C ARG A 1168 33.32 -54.35 6.32
N TRP A 1169 33.49 -53.22 7.02
CA TRP A 1169 34.73 -52.92 7.72
C TRP A 1169 34.98 -53.82 8.93
N ALA A 1170 33.97 -54.15 9.74
CA ALA A 1170 34.12 -55.06 10.86
C ALA A 1170 34.58 -56.46 10.41
N ARG A 1171 34.11 -56.96 9.26
CA ARG A 1171 34.58 -58.23 8.67
C ARG A 1171 36.01 -58.14 8.13
N GLN A 1172 36.39 -57.02 7.50
CA GLN A 1172 37.77 -56.78 7.05
C GLN A 1172 38.74 -56.66 8.25
N ALA A 1173 38.35 -55.94 9.31
CA ALA A 1173 39.11 -55.79 10.54
C ALA A 1173 39.28 -57.12 11.27
N LEU A 1174 38.20 -57.91 11.39
CA LEU A 1174 38.24 -59.26 11.95
C LEU A 1174 39.25 -60.14 11.21
N SER A 1175 39.17 -60.20 9.87
CA SER A 1175 40.11 -60.97 9.05
C SER A 1175 41.57 -60.50 9.18
N CYS A 1176 41.81 -59.19 9.34
CA CYS A 1176 43.14 -58.66 9.63
C CYS A 1176 43.63 -59.11 11.01
N TRP A 1177 42.84 -58.92 12.06
CA TRP A 1177 43.24 -59.22 13.45
C TRP A 1177 43.37 -60.73 13.73
N GLU A 1178 42.54 -61.56 13.11
CA GLU A 1178 42.68 -63.03 13.13
C GLU A 1178 44.00 -63.49 12.46
N SER A 1179 44.44 -62.79 11.41
CA SER A 1179 45.73 -63.02 10.75
C SER A 1179 46.89 -62.23 11.34
N GLY A 1180 46.72 -61.61 12.52
CA GLY A 1180 47.76 -60.86 13.24
C GLY A 1180 48.23 -59.58 12.54
N ARG A 1181 47.46 -59.06 11.58
CA ARG A 1181 47.76 -57.85 10.79
C ARG A 1181 47.01 -56.64 11.35
N THR A 1182 47.61 -55.46 11.21
CA THR A 1182 46.93 -54.17 11.42
C THR A 1182 45.79 -53.98 10.42
N PHE A 1183 44.65 -53.50 10.93
CA PHE A 1183 43.59 -52.93 10.11
C PHE A 1183 43.67 -51.41 10.23
N ALA A 1184 43.76 -50.73 9.09
CA ALA A 1184 43.67 -49.28 9.00
C ALA A 1184 42.49 -48.93 8.10
N SER A 1185 41.54 -48.15 8.61
CA SER A 1185 40.51 -47.50 7.82
C SER A 1185 40.27 -46.11 8.38
N ALA A 1186 39.88 -45.17 7.51
CA ALA A 1186 39.74 -43.78 7.88
C ALA A 1186 38.89 -43.60 9.16
N GLU A 1187 37.81 -44.34 9.35
CA GLU A 1187 36.90 -44.07 10.48
C GLU A 1187 37.13 -44.97 11.71
N ALA A 1188 38.06 -45.93 11.66
CA ALA A 1188 38.38 -46.83 12.78
C ALA A 1188 39.72 -46.54 13.47
N THR A 1189 40.67 -45.91 12.78
CA THR A 1189 41.99 -45.50 13.32
C THR A 1189 42.12 -43.98 13.38
N PRO A 1190 42.89 -43.42 14.32
CA PRO A 1190 43.22 -42.00 14.32
C PRO A 1190 43.92 -41.65 13.00
N TRP A 1191 43.55 -40.52 12.43
CA TRP A 1191 44.16 -40.03 11.21
C TRP A 1191 45.59 -39.56 11.50
N GLU A 1192 46.55 -40.16 10.78
CA GLU A 1192 47.88 -39.57 10.65
C GLU A 1192 47.78 -38.34 9.73
N PRO A 1193 48.35 -37.18 10.10
CA PRO A 1193 48.37 -36.01 9.22
C PRO A 1193 49.25 -36.28 8.00
N ALA A 1194 48.75 -35.87 6.82
CA ALA A 1194 49.42 -36.01 5.53
C ALA A 1194 50.47 -34.93 5.26
#